data_AF-V9KM91-F1
#
_entry.id   AF-V9KM91-F1
#
_cell.length_a   1.000
_cell.length_b   1.000
_cell.length_c   1.000
_cell.angle_alpha   90.00
_cell.angle_beta   90.00
_cell.angle_gamma   90.00
#
_symmetry.space_group_name_H-M   'P 1'
#
loop_
_entity.id
_entity.type
_entity.pdbx_description
1 polymer ?
#
loop_
_entity_poly.entity_id
_entity_poly.type
_entity_poly.pdbx_seq_one_letter_code
_entity_poly.pdbx_strand_id
1 'polypeptide(L)'
;PALRRCPEFWRVLQRGLVHRDNVSRKRAVYLLKRAVDVSRTLRGNVCPENESGSDPCLFWWLAEKNKLLVQLWENYILIMETLEENQVHVIRPVLPRLCSLLDATVSKGISLFHTSWVLCAYKRMFASENKTIIKEGLFHFLDVNVTKYPFITRMLSEFICGPLMDALSESTLYSRSPEQTVGSCPLLGVKLQVLLITFVESVPEQSKGDFLLQLIKSMGSKYWCAIPILFISRALAQIPSCKAWGVEGLHALREVLRCTMITHQVLLRGAAQCYLLQTTMNLTDVEKVSLSEISNFLTFVRAEESLSRGTKLWNELCEWLHRNDRNFRRDKDSAPVSLDKRALSAYVQNLVERYMKVSLTEGESNYMPDWFEAQLVAQMTVLVADVEEKYNTEGDSSSGDENLLGQFLYPLLDSLRKLNTHAYLPVVKADKSLQLLLKLLETCSSKCLMDKTEDRVLNVLQKSVMSSVEQVLEYTFRRLTSELQSVSDLDRCHLYLAVMSMMVKILSTIDWKKGSCIWSYISSLTQASLQHLQAASDDQDLKLVRQIQKAVAMASVAWVCETTSLYPELQLNSLDAVKTLVRFISTAPFNQTLEKPLWSEQDTGFLETGSSIQGWGKIAAQFVCNQWICIHFAFNKCDQFITSSDKNLDLSLPVVE
;
A
#
# COMPACT_ATOMS: atom_id res chain seq x y z
N PRO A 1 30.54 -35.90 -35.51
CA PRO A 1 29.37 -36.81 -35.59
C PRO A 1 28.70 -37.08 -34.22
N ALA A 2 29.48 -37.48 -33.21
CA ALA A 2 28.98 -37.82 -31.85
C ALA A 2 28.36 -36.64 -31.09
N LEU A 3 28.95 -35.44 -31.16
CA LEU A 3 28.46 -34.24 -30.47
C LEU A 3 27.03 -33.82 -30.84
N ARG A 4 26.54 -34.21 -32.03
CA ARG A 4 25.16 -33.90 -32.45
C ARG A 4 24.10 -34.63 -31.62
N ARG A 5 24.47 -35.75 -30.99
CA ARG A 5 23.61 -36.55 -30.11
C ARG A 5 23.78 -36.18 -28.64
N CYS A 6 24.71 -35.30 -28.29
CA CYS A 6 24.98 -34.88 -26.92
C CYS A 6 24.07 -33.69 -26.53
N PRO A 7 23.14 -33.85 -25.58
CA PRO A 7 22.28 -32.76 -25.11
C PRO A 7 23.06 -31.59 -24.49
N GLU A 8 24.14 -31.88 -23.76
CA GLU A 8 24.98 -30.89 -23.09
C GLU A 8 25.62 -29.93 -24.09
N PHE A 9 26.06 -30.44 -25.25
CA PHE A 9 26.62 -29.63 -26.32
C PHE A 9 25.63 -28.53 -26.76
N TRP A 10 24.36 -28.91 -26.99
CA TRP A 10 23.33 -27.97 -27.41
C TRP A 10 22.94 -26.97 -26.30
N ARG A 11 22.97 -27.37 -25.02
CA ARG A 11 22.78 -26.44 -23.89
C ARG A 11 23.91 -25.42 -23.79
N VAL A 12 25.16 -25.86 -23.96
CA VAL A 12 26.32 -24.96 -23.94
C VAL A 12 26.22 -23.96 -25.09
N LEU A 13 25.77 -24.39 -26.27
CA LEU A 13 25.51 -23.47 -27.39
C LEU A 13 24.43 -22.45 -27.04
N GLN A 14 23.27 -22.86 -26.53
CA GLN A 14 22.21 -21.93 -26.14
C GLN A 14 22.66 -20.91 -25.08
N ARG A 15 23.44 -21.35 -24.09
CA ARG A 15 24.04 -20.45 -23.08
C ARG A 15 25.04 -19.50 -23.73
N GLY A 16 25.87 -19.99 -24.65
CA GLY A 16 26.85 -19.20 -25.38
C GLY A 16 26.20 -18.12 -26.25
N LEU A 17 25.09 -18.43 -26.93
CA LEU A 17 24.37 -17.48 -27.79
C LEU A 17 23.78 -16.28 -27.06
N VAL A 18 23.47 -16.43 -25.76
CA VAL A 18 22.89 -15.36 -24.93
C VAL A 18 23.89 -14.85 -23.88
N HIS A 19 25.16 -15.19 -24.03
CA HIS A 19 26.20 -14.75 -23.11
C HIS A 19 26.46 -13.24 -23.24
N ARG A 20 26.86 -12.58 -22.14
CA ARG A 20 27.15 -11.14 -22.14
C ARG A 20 28.35 -10.77 -23.02
N ASP A 21 29.36 -11.64 -23.05
CA ASP A 21 30.54 -11.47 -23.89
C ASP A 21 30.27 -11.81 -25.37
N ASN A 22 30.67 -10.90 -26.26
CA ASN A 22 30.53 -11.02 -27.70
C ASN A 22 31.36 -12.17 -28.29
N VAL A 23 32.56 -12.42 -27.75
CA VAL A 23 33.43 -13.50 -28.26
C VAL A 23 32.76 -14.86 -28.04
N SER A 24 32.18 -15.06 -26.86
CA SER A 24 31.41 -16.26 -26.51
C SER A 24 30.22 -16.47 -27.45
N ARG A 25 29.49 -15.40 -27.81
CA ARG A 25 28.38 -15.46 -28.78
C ARG A 25 28.85 -15.83 -30.18
N LYS A 26 29.90 -15.17 -30.69
CA LYS A 26 30.48 -15.48 -32.01
C LYS A 26 30.98 -16.92 -32.09
N ARG A 27 31.62 -17.42 -31.03
CA ARG A 27 32.04 -18.84 -30.93
C ARG A 27 30.85 -19.79 -30.97
N ALA A 28 29.78 -19.48 -30.24
CA ALA A 28 28.57 -20.29 -30.25
C ALA A 28 27.90 -20.32 -31.64
N VAL A 29 27.79 -19.17 -32.32
CA VAL A 29 27.28 -19.10 -33.71
C VAL A 29 28.16 -19.90 -34.66
N TYR A 30 29.48 -19.79 -34.55
CA TYR A 30 30.42 -20.57 -35.37
C TYR A 30 30.23 -22.08 -35.19
N LEU A 31 30.16 -22.54 -33.94
CA LEU A 31 29.94 -23.95 -33.63
C LEU A 31 28.58 -24.44 -34.13
N LEU A 32 27.54 -23.60 -34.01
CA LEU A 32 26.21 -23.89 -34.56
C LEU A 32 26.25 -24.05 -36.08
N LYS A 33 26.90 -23.12 -36.80
CA LYS A 33 27.10 -23.20 -38.26
C LYS A 33 27.76 -24.52 -38.66
N ARG A 34 28.86 -24.88 -37.97
CA ARG A 34 29.57 -26.15 -38.22
C ARG A 34 28.69 -27.37 -37.94
N ALA A 35 27.88 -27.35 -36.89
CA ALA A 35 26.99 -28.46 -36.56
C ALA A 35 25.87 -28.66 -37.60
N VAL A 36 25.33 -27.55 -38.14
CA VAL A 36 24.34 -27.56 -39.22
C VAL A 36 24.98 -28.05 -40.53
N ASP A 37 26.17 -27.57 -40.89
CA ASP A 37 26.92 -28.00 -42.07
C ASP A 37 27.19 -29.51 -42.07
N VAL A 38 27.66 -30.03 -40.93
CA VAL A 38 27.92 -31.46 -40.75
C VAL A 38 26.63 -32.29 -40.82
N SER A 39 25.50 -31.74 -40.38
CA SER A 39 24.20 -32.43 -40.47
C SER A 39 23.65 -32.45 -41.89
N ARG A 40 23.89 -31.37 -42.65
CA ARG A 40 23.57 -31.27 -44.07
C ARG A 40 24.32 -32.31 -44.90
N THR A 41 25.61 -32.53 -44.64
CA THR A 41 26.45 -33.47 -45.41
C THR A 41 26.22 -34.93 -45.05
N LEU A 42 26.12 -35.26 -43.76
CA LEU A 42 26.01 -36.65 -43.30
C LEU A 42 24.67 -37.31 -43.64
N ARG A 43 23.59 -36.53 -43.84
CA ARG A 43 22.21 -37.00 -44.07
C ARG A 43 21.72 -38.11 -43.11
N GLY A 44 22.36 -38.28 -41.96
CA GLY A 44 21.97 -39.26 -40.96
C GLY A 44 20.90 -38.66 -40.04
N ASN A 45 19.87 -39.46 -39.73
CA ASN A 45 18.82 -39.05 -38.81
C ASN A 45 19.36 -38.88 -37.39
N VAL A 46 18.97 -37.79 -36.75
CA VAL A 46 19.11 -37.56 -35.31
C VAL A 46 17.68 -37.45 -34.80
N CYS A 47 17.14 -38.56 -34.30
CA CYS A 47 15.81 -38.60 -33.70
C CYS A 47 15.91 -38.36 -32.20
N PRO A 48 14.85 -37.83 -31.56
CA PRO A 48 14.69 -37.94 -30.12
C PRO A 48 14.47 -39.42 -29.78
N GLU A 49 15.47 -40.08 -29.19
CA GLU A 49 15.22 -41.35 -28.51
C GLU A 49 14.44 -41.02 -27.22
N ASN A 50 13.16 -41.40 -27.18
CA ASN A 50 12.36 -41.36 -25.96
C ASN A 50 12.82 -42.49 -25.04
N GLU A 51 14.03 -42.40 -24.49
CA GLU A 51 14.38 -43.18 -23.30
C GLU A 51 13.82 -42.44 -22.09
N SER A 52 12.82 -43.08 -21.49
CA SER A 52 12.13 -42.69 -20.27
C SER A 52 13.09 -42.17 -19.19
N GLY A 53 13.18 -40.85 -19.04
CA GLY A 53 13.83 -40.18 -17.93
C GLY A 53 14.96 -39.19 -18.26
N SER A 54 15.41 -39.11 -19.51
CA SER A 54 16.53 -38.23 -19.90
C SER A 54 16.07 -36.96 -20.63
N ASP A 55 16.56 -35.83 -20.12
CA ASP A 55 16.74 -34.51 -20.72
C ASP A 55 16.18 -34.23 -22.15
N PRO A 56 15.45 -33.11 -22.36
CA PRO A 56 14.79 -32.83 -23.62
C PRO A 56 15.79 -32.70 -24.79
N CYS A 57 15.49 -33.40 -25.89
CA CYS A 57 16.27 -33.31 -27.12
C CYS A 57 16.14 -31.91 -27.74
N LEU A 58 17.21 -31.10 -27.66
CA LEU A 58 17.20 -29.72 -28.15
C LEU A 58 17.44 -29.59 -29.66
N PHE A 59 17.87 -30.67 -30.32
CA PHE A 59 18.22 -30.68 -31.75
C PHE A 59 17.90 -32.05 -32.36
N TRP A 60 17.19 -32.04 -33.48
CA TRP A 60 16.92 -33.23 -34.27
C TRP A 60 17.08 -32.92 -35.76
N TRP A 61 17.39 -33.96 -36.54
CA TRP A 61 17.64 -33.84 -37.97
C TRP A 61 17.01 -35.01 -38.70
N LEU A 62 16.17 -34.74 -39.69
CA LEU A 62 15.51 -35.74 -40.52
C LEU A 62 16.01 -35.60 -41.95
N ALA A 63 16.60 -36.67 -42.50
CA ALA A 63 17.15 -36.70 -43.84
C ALA A 63 16.11 -36.35 -44.92
N GLU A 64 14.86 -36.78 -44.70
CA GLU A 64 13.71 -36.54 -45.58
C GLU A 64 13.34 -35.04 -45.66
N LYS A 65 13.54 -34.30 -44.57
CA LYS A 65 13.22 -32.86 -44.46
C LYS A 65 14.45 -31.96 -44.52
N ASN A 66 15.58 -32.46 -45.04
CA ASN A 66 16.88 -31.77 -45.03
C ASN A 66 16.81 -30.36 -45.62
N LYS A 67 16.19 -30.16 -46.79
CA LYS A 67 16.06 -28.83 -47.41
C LYS A 67 15.35 -27.82 -46.51
N LEU A 68 14.26 -28.24 -45.86
CA LEU A 68 13.47 -27.40 -44.96
C LEU A 68 14.25 -27.10 -43.67
N LEU A 69 14.91 -28.10 -43.07
CA LEU A 69 15.72 -27.92 -41.87
C LEU A 69 16.91 -26.98 -42.10
N VAL A 70 17.60 -27.12 -43.23
CA VAL A 70 18.67 -26.19 -43.63
C VAL A 70 18.13 -24.75 -43.70
N GLN A 71 17.00 -24.53 -44.36
CA GLN A 71 16.39 -23.20 -44.45
C GLN A 71 16.01 -22.62 -43.08
N LEU A 72 15.46 -23.43 -42.17
CA LEU A 72 15.12 -22.99 -40.81
C LEU A 72 16.38 -22.62 -40.01
N TRP A 73 17.41 -23.45 -40.04
CA TRP A 73 18.66 -23.16 -39.33
C TRP A 73 19.43 -21.99 -39.92
N GLU A 74 19.47 -21.84 -41.24
CA GLU A 74 20.06 -20.67 -41.91
C GLU A 74 19.31 -19.38 -41.54
N ASN A 75 17.97 -19.42 -41.49
CA ASN A 75 17.17 -18.30 -41.00
C ASN A 75 17.48 -17.97 -39.53
N TYR A 76 17.57 -18.98 -38.66
CA TYR A 76 17.91 -18.77 -37.26
C TYR A 76 19.31 -18.17 -37.07
N ILE A 77 20.30 -18.71 -37.78
CA ILE A 77 21.68 -18.21 -37.76
C ILE A 77 21.73 -16.76 -38.24
N LEU A 78 21.05 -16.45 -39.35
CA LEU A 78 20.95 -15.08 -39.86
C LEU A 78 20.36 -14.13 -38.82
N ILE A 79 19.29 -14.53 -38.14
CA ILE A 79 18.70 -13.72 -37.05
C ILE A 79 19.73 -13.47 -35.95
N MET A 80 20.39 -14.53 -35.45
CA MET A 80 21.38 -14.39 -34.38
C MET A 80 22.57 -13.51 -34.77
N GLU A 81 23.05 -13.59 -36.02
CA GLU A 81 24.10 -12.70 -36.52
C GLU A 81 23.62 -11.25 -36.66
N THR A 82 22.39 -11.06 -37.13
CA THR A 82 21.80 -9.73 -37.27
C THR A 82 21.57 -9.06 -35.91
N LEU A 83 21.26 -9.84 -34.86
CA LEU A 83 21.11 -9.34 -33.50
C LEU A 83 22.43 -8.91 -32.83
N GLU A 84 23.59 -9.17 -33.45
CA GLU A 84 24.86 -8.57 -33.04
C GLU A 84 25.04 -7.14 -33.52
N GLU A 85 24.24 -6.70 -34.51
CA GLU A 85 24.22 -5.31 -34.94
C GLU A 85 23.44 -4.43 -33.94
N ASN A 86 23.84 -3.18 -33.80
CA ASN A 86 23.18 -2.23 -32.90
C ASN A 86 22.08 -1.39 -33.59
N GLN A 87 21.94 -1.52 -34.91
CA GLN A 87 21.07 -0.68 -35.73
C GLN A 87 19.71 -1.34 -35.98
N VAL A 88 18.64 -0.68 -35.53
CA VAL A 88 17.27 -1.24 -35.58
C VAL A 88 16.78 -1.51 -36.99
N HIS A 89 17.16 -0.67 -37.96
CA HIS A 89 16.74 -0.85 -39.35
C HIS A 89 17.34 -2.10 -40.00
N VAL A 90 18.42 -2.65 -39.45
CA VAL A 90 19.01 -3.93 -39.88
C VAL A 90 18.28 -5.11 -39.23
N ILE A 91 17.80 -4.95 -37.99
CA ILE A 91 17.11 -6.00 -37.23
C ILE A 91 15.64 -6.14 -37.62
N ARG A 92 14.93 -5.03 -37.84
CA ARG A 92 13.49 -5.04 -38.12
C ARG A 92 13.08 -5.97 -39.28
N PRO A 93 13.82 -6.04 -40.40
CA PRO A 93 13.51 -6.95 -41.51
C PRO A 93 13.63 -8.45 -41.20
N VAL A 94 14.37 -8.84 -40.15
CA VAL A 94 14.53 -10.26 -39.77
C VAL A 94 13.47 -10.73 -38.78
N LEU A 95 12.74 -9.84 -38.12
CA LEU A 95 11.69 -10.20 -37.14
C LEU A 95 10.59 -11.09 -37.72
N PRO A 96 10.05 -10.85 -38.93
CA PRO A 96 9.04 -11.74 -39.53
C PRO A 96 9.55 -13.18 -39.73
N ARG A 97 10.87 -13.39 -39.82
CA ARG A 97 11.46 -14.74 -39.91
C ARG A 97 11.39 -15.49 -38.57
N LEU A 98 11.21 -14.81 -37.43
CA LEU A 98 10.93 -15.48 -36.16
C LEU A 98 9.55 -16.15 -36.18
N CYS A 99 8.56 -15.58 -36.88
CA CYS A 99 7.24 -16.19 -37.02
C CYS A 99 7.31 -17.52 -37.79
N SER A 100 8.12 -17.61 -38.85
CA SER A 100 8.29 -18.87 -39.59
C SER A 100 9.01 -19.94 -38.76
N LEU A 101 9.97 -19.55 -37.91
CA LEU A 101 10.60 -20.47 -36.96
C LEU A 101 9.62 -20.94 -35.88
N LEU A 102 8.77 -20.05 -35.39
CA LEU A 102 7.71 -20.38 -34.43
C LEU A 102 6.70 -21.35 -35.04
N ASP A 103 6.23 -21.11 -36.27
CA ASP A 103 5.33 -22.04 -36.96
C ASP A 103 5.95 -23.43 -37.13
N ALA A 104 7.27 -23.51 -37.34
CA ALA A 104 8.01 -24.77 -37.42
C ALA A 104 8.08 -25.56 -36.09
N THR A 105 7.77 -24.91 -34.95
CA THR A 105 7.66 -25.60 -33.65
C THR A 105 6.36 -26.40 -33.50
N VAL A 106 5.30 -26.08 -34.27
CA VAL A 106 3.92 -26.61 -34.11
C VAL A 106 3.50 -27.60 -35.20
N SER A 107 4.38 -27.87 -36.17
CA SER A 107 3.99 -28.59 -37.38
C SER A 107 3.24 -29.91 -37.08
N LYS A 108 2.08 -30.13 -37.74
CA LYS A 108 1.26 -31.35 -37.62
C LYS A 108 2.11 -32.61 -37.86
N GLY A 109 2.62 -33.21 -36.78
CA GLY A 109 3.62 -34.29 -36.81
C GLY A 109 4.75 -34.05 -35.80
N ILE A 110 5.97 -34.45 -36.14
CA ILE A 110 7.17 -34.16 -35.34
C ILE A 110 7.51 -32.66 -35.51
N SER A 111 7.57 -31.89 -34.42
CA SER A 111 8.05 -30.51 -34.43
C SER A 111 9.40 -30.46 -35.15
N LEU A 112 9.69 -29.42 -35.94
CA LEU A 112 10.96 -29.34 -36.69
C LEU A 112 12.01 -28.47 -36.01
N PHE A 113 11.58 -27.72 -35.00
CA PHE A 113 12.41 -26.79 -34.27
C PHE A 113 12.02 -26.76 -32.79
N HIS A 114 13.00 -26.69 -31.88
CA HIS A 114 12.72 -26.60 -30.44
C HIS A 114 12.54 -25.14 -30.02
N THR A 115 11.50 -24.86 -29.23
CA THR A 115 11.08 -23.50 -28.86
C THR A 115 12.14 -22.71 -28.09
N SER A 116 13.01 -23.38 -27.32
CA SER A 116 14.09 -22.71 -26.58
C SER A 116 15.03 -21.90 -27.48
N TRP A 117 15.23 -22.30 -28.74
CA TRP A 117 16.07 -21.54 -29.68
C TRP A 117 15.46 -20.19 -30.03
N VAL A 118 14.14 -20.15 -30.23
CA VAL A 118 13.41 -18.90 -30.47
C VAL A 118 13.45 -18.03 -29.21
N LEU A 119 13.26 -18.61 -28.02
CA LEU A 119 13.39 -17.88 -26.76
C LEU A 119 14.80 -17.33 -26.54
N CYS A 120 15.85 -18.03 -26.99
CA CYS A 120 17.23 -17.51 -26.98
C CYS A 120 17.36 -16.24 -27.83
N ALA A 121 16.72 -16.18 -29.00
CA ALA A 121 16.73 -14.99 -29.84
C ALA A 121 16.04 -13.80 -29.14
N TYR A 122 14.85 -14.01 -28.56
CA TYR A 122 14.18 -12.97 -27.77
C TYR A 122 14.97 -12.54 -26.55
N LYS A 123 15.56 -13.48 -25.81
CA LYS A 123 16.42 -13.17 -24.65
C LYS A 123 17.60 -12.28 -25.07
N ARG A 124 18.18 -12.52 -26.24
CA ARG A 124 19.25 -11.68 -26.80
C ARG A 124 18.76 -10.28 -27.17
N MET A 125 17.56 -10.16 -27.75
CA MET A 125 16.95 -8.85 -28.04
C MET A 125 16.70 -8.05 -26.76
N PHE A 126 16.18 -8.71 -25.72
CA PHE A 126 15.87 -8.08 -24.43
C PHE A 126 17.12 -7.66 -23.67
N ALA A 127 18.22 -8.40 -23.84
CA ALA A 127 19.52 -8.06 -23.25
C ALA A 127 20.35 -7.07 -24.09
N SER A 128 19.77 -6.47 -25.15
CA SER A 128 20.47 -5.47 -25.95
C SER A 128 20.62 -4.14 -25.22
N GLU A 129 21.69 -3.39 -25.48
CA GLU A 129 21.88 -2.05 -24.88
C GLU A 129 20.98 -1.00 -25.54
N ASN A 130 20.54 -1.25 -26.78
CA ASN A 130 19.70 -0.33 -27.51
C ASN A 130 18.21 -0.54 -27.17
N LYS A 131 17.66 0.44 -26.44
CA LYS A 131 16.25 0.47 -26.01
C LYS A 131 15.24 0.31 -27.14
N THR A 132 15.57 0.75 -28.36
CA THR A 132 14.68 0.59 -29.51
C THR A 132 14.62 -0.86 -30.01
N ILE A 133 15.72 -1.62 -29.89
CA ILE A 133 15.75 -3.06 -30.18
C ILE A 133 14.93 -3.82 -29.13
N ILE A 134 15.11 -3.48 -27.84
CA ILE A 134 14.29 -4.05 -26.76
C ILE A 134 12.81 -3.80 -27.05
N LYS A 135 12.43 -2.57 -27.41
CA LYS A 135 11.05 -2.18 -27.73
C LYS A 135 10.49 -3.01 -28.89
N GLU A 136 11.17 -3.08 -30.02
CA GLU A 136 10.72 -3.87 -31.18
C GLU A 136 10.60 -5.36 -30.83
N GLY A 137 11.56 -5.91 -30.07
CA GLY A 137 11.51 -7.30 -29.60
C GLY A 137 10.34 -7.58 -28.69
N LEU A 138 10.04 -6.69 -27.75
CA LEU A 138 8.90 -6.81 -26.85
C LEU A 138 7.59 -6.73 -27.62
N PHE A 139 7.44 -5.74 -28.49
CA PHE A 139 6.24 -5.59 -29.31
C PHE A 139 5.99 -6.83 -30.17
N HIS A 140 7.03 -7.32 -30.84
CA HIS A 140 6.94 -8.54 -31.63
C HIS A 140 6.58 -9.76 -30.76
N PHE A 141 7.23 -9.94 -29.61
CA PHE A 141 6.94 -11.06 -28.70
C PHE A 141 5.50 -11.02 -28.18
N LEU A 142 5.00 -9.84 -27.81
CA LEU A 142 3.64 -9.68 -27.28
C LEU A 142 2.55 -9.81 -28.37
N ASP A 143 2.88 -9.54 -29.63
CA ASP A 143 1.96 -9.69 -30.77
C ASP A 143 1.89 -11.13 -31.30
N VAL A 144 2.93 -11.92 -31.07
CA VAL A 144 2.90 -13.34 -31.39
C VAL A 144 1.82 -13.98 -30.53
N ASN A 145 0.80 -14.54 -31.17
CA ASN A 145 -0.26 -15.25 -30.46
C ASN A 145 0.30 -16.53 -29.83
N VAL A 146 0.74 -16.42 -28.59
CA VAL A 146 1.42 -17.49 -27.85
C VAL A 146 0.55 -18.75 -27.72
N THR A 147 -0.77 -18.62 -27.72
CA THR A 147 -1.70 -19.77 -27.62
C THR A 147 -1.83 -20.58 -28.90
N LYS A 148 -1.39 -20.04 -30.05
CA LYS A 148 -1.30 -20.80 -31.30
C LYS A 148 -0.26 -21.92 -31.20
N TYR A 149 0.70 -21.81 -30.30
CA TYR A 149 1.82 -22.72 -30.16
C TYR A 149 1.54 -23.65 -28.97
N PRO A 150 1.65 -24.99 -29.10
CA PRO A 150 1.23 -25.99 -28.11
C PRO A 150 2.16 -26.05 -26.88
N PHE A 151 2.77 -24.93 -26.52
CA PHE A 151 3.83 -24.83 -25.53
C PHE A 151 3.44 -23.88 -24.41
N ILE A 152 2.55 -24.35 -23.55
CA ILE A 152 2.47 -23.83 -22.18
C ILE A 152 3.36 -24.71 -21.32
N THR A 153 4.63 -24.77 -21.73
CA THR A 153 5.65 -25.48 -21.00
C THR A 153 6.21 -24.58 -19.90
N ARG A 154 6.65 -25.20 -18.81
CA ARG A 154 7.43 -24.59 -17.73
C ARG A 154 8.53 -23.61 -18.21
N MET A 155 9.13 -23.85 -19.37
CA MET A 155 10.13 -22.94 -19.93
C MET A 155 9.58 -21.56 -20.30
N LEU A 156 8.34 -21.48 -20.80
CA LEU A 156 7.73 -20.21 -21.17
C LEU A 156 7.29 -19.42 -19.94
N SER A 157 6.78 -20.09 -18.89
CA SER A 157 6.52 -19.44 -17.61
C SER A 157 7.79 -18.90 -16.96
N GLU A 158 8.89 -19.67 -17.00
CA GLU A 158 10.22 -19.23 -16.55
C GLU A 158 10.74 -18.06 -17.39
N PHE A 159 10.51 -18.08 -18.70
CA PHE A 159 10.89 -16.99 -19.60
C PHE A 159 10.11 -15.70 -19.31
N ILE A 160 8.80 -15.81 -19.09
CA ILE A 160 7.92 -14.69 -18.75
C ILE A 160 8.35 -14.09 -17.41
N CYS A 161 8.50 -14.90 -16.35
CA CYS A 161 8.85 -14.39 -15.02
C CYS A 161 10.31 -13.89 -14.91
N GLY A 162 11.19 -14.35 -15.79
CA GLY A 162 12.60 -13.96 -15.84
C GLY A 162 12.88 -12.89 -16.92
N PRO A 163 13.45 -13.28 -18.08
CA PRO A 163 13.87 -12.35 -19.13
C PRO A 163 12.84 -11.33 -19.60
N LEU A 164 11.56 -11.70 -19.70
CA LEU A 164 10.53 -10.75 -20.15
C LEU A 164 10.29 -9.66 -19.09
N MET A 165 10.17 -10.05 -17.82
CA MET A 165 10.04 -9.10 -16.71
C MET A 165 11.26 -8.17 -16.62
N ASP A 166 12.48 -8.68 -16.87
CA ASP A 166 13.70 -7.85 -16.93
C ASP A 166 13.64 -6.81 -18.06
N ALA A 167 13.08 -7.17 -19.22
CA ALA A 167 12.90 -6.22 -20.32
C ALA A 167 11.82 -5.17 -20.00
N LEU A 168 10.76 -5.56 -19.30
CA LEU A 168 9.63 -4.70 -18.95
C LEU A 168 9.96 -3.67 -17.86
N SER A 169 11.06 -3.79 -17.12
CA SER A 169 11.44 -2.85 -16.06
C SER A 169 11.88 -1.48 -16.59
N GLU A 170 12.14 -1.34 -17.89
CA GLU A 170 12.56 -0.08 -18.51
C GLU A 170 11.37 0.89 -18.71
N SER A 171 11.28 1.91 -17.86
CA SER A 171 10.21 2.92 -17.88
C SER A 171 10.05 3.64 -19.22
N THR A 172 11.12 3.84 -19.98
CA THR A 172 11.10 4.56 -21.27
C THR A 172 10.27 3.85 -22.34
N LEU A 173 10.04 2.54 -22.18
CA LEU A 173 9.28 1.73 -23.13
C LEU A 173 7.77 2.00 -23.09
N TYR A 174 7.27 2.59 -21.99
CA TYR A 174 5.87 2.95 -21.78
C TYR A 174 5.52 4.36 -22.30
N SER A 175 6.34 4.87 -23.23
CA SER A 175 6.08 6.15 -23.91
C SER A 175 4.84 6.07 -24.79
N ARG A 176 4.02 7.13 -24.74
CA ARG A 176 2.86 7.35 -25.61
C ARG A 176 3.30 7.48 -27.06
N SER A 177 2.59 6.86 -28.00
CA SER A 177 2.80 7.12 -29.43
C SER A 177 2.18 8.47 -29.82
N PRO A 178 2.67 9.16 -30.86
CA PRO A 178 2.17 10.50 -31.21
C PRO A 178 0.67 10.54 -31.52
N GLU A 179 0.08 9.42 -31.96
CA GLU A 179 -1.33 9.27 -32.31
C GLU A 179 -2.25 8.96 -31.11
N GLN A 180 -1.69 8.60 -29.95
CA GLN A 180 -2.48 8.21 -28.78
C GLN A 180 -2.99 9.41 -27.99
N THR A 181 -4.22 9.34 -27.49
CA THR A 181 -4.80 10.38 -26.64
C THR A 181 -4.11 10.44 -25.28
N VAL A 182 -4.02 11.63 -24.69
CA VAL A 182 -3.46 11.83 -23.34
C VAL A 182 -4.33 11.09 -22.32
N GLY A 183 -3.70 10.33 -21.41
CA GLY A 183 -4.39 9.49 -20.43
C GLY A 183 -4.75 8.08 -20.91
N SER A 184 -4.55 7.76 -22.19
CA SER A 184 -4.72 6.38 -22.68
C SER A 184 -3.60 5.46 -22.19
N CYS A 185 -3.88 4.16 -22.12
CA CYS A 185 -2.87 3.17 -21.77
C CYS A 185 -1.80 3.10 -22.87
N PRO A 186 -0.50 3.09 -22.53
CA PRO A 186 0.56 2.89 -23.50
C PRO A 186 0.34 1.57 -24.25
N LEU A 187 0.68 1.57 -25.54
CA LEU A 187 0.47 0.42 -26.41
C LEU A 187 1.16 -0.86 -25.87
N LEU A 188 2.33 -0.71 -25.23
CA LEU A 188 3.01 -1.81 -24.55
C LEU A 188 2.16 -2.41 -23.41
N GLY A 189 1.50 -1.57 -22.61
CA GLY A 189 0.64 -2.01 -21.52
C GLY A 189 -0.59 -2.77 -22.03
N VAL A 190 -1.19 -2.32 -23.14
CA VAL A 190 -2.32 -3.01 -23.78
C VAL A 190 -1.90 -4.39 -24.29
N LYS A 191 -0.77 -4.48 -25.00
CA LYS A 191 -0.25 -5.76 -25.51
C LYS A 191 0.13 -6.72 -24.38
N LEU A 192 0.72 -6.20 -23.29
CA LEU A 192 1.03 -6.98 -22.10
C LEU A 192 -0.24 -7.56 -21.45
N GLN A 193 -1.29 -6.76 -21.33
CA GLN A 193 -2.59 -7.23 -20.83
C GLN A 193 -3.15 -8.37 -21.67
N VAL A 194 -3.17 -8.21 -23.01
CA VAL A 194 -3.65 -9.26 -23.93
C VAL A 194 -2.83 -10.54 -23.77
N LEU A 195 -1.50 -10.43 -23.71
CA LEU A 195 -0.63 -11.59 -23.50
C LEU A 195 -0.97 -12.31 -22.19
N LEU A 196 -1.03 -11.60 -21.05
CA LEU A 196 -1.23 -12.24 -19.75
C LEU A 196 -2.58 -12.95 -19.65
N ILE A 197 -3.66 -12.32 -20.14
CA ILE A 197 -5.00 -12.93 -20.17
C ILE A 197 -4.97 -14.20 -21.02
N THR A 198 -4.50 -14.08 -22.26
CA THR A 198 -4.48 -15.18 -23.23
C THR A 198 -3.59 -16.33 -22.74
N PHE A 199 -2.47 -16.03 -22.08
CA PHE A 199 -1.58 -17.01 -21.50
C PHE A 199 -2.22 -17.73 -20.30
N VAL A 200 -2.77 -17.00 -19.33
CA VAL A 200 -3.39 -17.59 -18.13
C VAL A 200 -4.61 -18.44 -18.47
N GLU A 201 -5.43 -18.03 -19.44
CA GLU A 201 -6.57 -18.84 -19.92
C GLU A 201 -6.12 -20.18 -20.51
N SER A 202 -4.98 -20.18 -21.19
CA SER A 202 -4.45 -21.36 -21.83
C SER A 202 -3.81 -22.35 -20.84
N VAL A 203 -3.25 -21.88 -19.72
CA VAL A 203 -2.51 -22.69 -18.75
C VAL A 203 -3.43 -23.68 -18.03
N PRO A 204 -3.00 -24.94 -17.75
CA PRO A 204 -3.79 -25.88 -16.96
C PRO A 204 -4.11 -25.34 -15.56
N GLU A 205 -5.32 -25.56 -15.07
CA GLU A 205 -5.82 -24.95 -13.83
C GLU A 205 -4.94 -25.23 -12.59
N GLN A 206 -4.34 -26.41 -12.53
CA GLN A 206 -3.43 -26.82 -11.45
C GLN A 206 -2.13 -25.99 -11.41
N SER A 207 -1.62 -25.52 -12.55
CA SER A 207 -0.37 -24.77 -12.66
C SER A 207 -0.56 -23.26 -12.81
N LYS A 208 -1.80 -22.79 -13.00
CA LYS A 208 -2.14 -21.35 -13.04
C LYS A 208 -1.67 -20.63 -11.77
N GLY A 209 -1.96 -21.21 -10.60
CA GLY A 209 -1.58 -20.66 -9.30
C GLY A 209 -0.07 -20.47 -9.16
N ASP A 210 0.71 -21.50 -9.50
CA ASP A 210 2.18 -21.48 -9.42
C ASP A 210 2.79 -20.42 -10.34
N PHE A 211 2.32 -20.33 -11.59
CA PHE A 211 2.78 -19.31 -12.53
C PHE A 211 2.50 -17.89 -12.02
N LEU A 212 1.25 -17.64 -11.62
CA LEU A 212 0.83 -16.34 -11.11
C LEU A 212 1.61 -15.96 -9.85
N LEU A 213 1.84 -16.91 -8.95
CA LEU A 213 2.64 -16.69 -7.74
C LEU A 213 4.11 -16.38 -8.08
N GLN A 214 4.70 -17.08 -9.05
CA GLN A 214 6.06 -16.81 -9.52
C GLN A 214 6.20 -15.42 -10.13
N LEU A 215 5.16 -14.96 -10.86
CA LEU A 215 5.10 -13.63 -11.44
C LEU A 215 5.11 -12.54 -10.36
N ILE A 216 4.26 -12.66 -9.32
CA ILE A 216 4.24 -11.72 -8.19
C ILE A 216 5.57 -11.74 -7.42
N LYS A 217 6.12 -12.93 -7.16
CA LYS A 217 7.43 -13.06 -6.49
C LYS A 217 8.53 -12.32 -7.26
N SER A 218 8.47 -12.34 -8.59
CA SER A 218 9.41 -11.63 -9.46
C SER A 218 9.20 -10.10 -9.44
N MET A 219 7.98 -9.62 -9.15
CA MET A 219 7.73 -8.20 -8.87
C MET A 219 8.33 -7.76 -7.51
N GLY A 220 8.37 -8.66 -6.52
CA GLY A 220 8.92 -8.38 -5.19
C GLY A 220 10.44 -8.53 -5.08
N SER A 221 11.05 -9.42 -5.87
CA SER A 221 12.48 -9.76 -5.74
C SER A 221 13.44 -8.81 -6.47
N LYS A 222 12.92 -7.89 -7.28
CA LYS A 222 13.72 -7.01 -8.15
C LYS A 222 13.43 -5.54 -7.83
N TYR A 223 14.39 -4.67 -8.13
CA TYR A 223 14.14 -3.23 -8.08
C TYR A 223 13.30 -2.81 -9.30
N TRP A 224 12.18 -2.15 -9.05
CA TRP A 224 11.29 -1.66 -10.10
C TRP A 224 11.04 -0.17 -9.99
N CYS A 225 10.96 0.48 -11.15
CA CYS A 225 10.38 1.82 -11.25
C CYS A 225 8.85 1.76 -11.12
N ALA A 226 8.24 2.88 -10.75
CA ALA A 226 6.79 2.99 -10.55
C ALA A 226 5.97 2.70 -11.82
N ILE A 227 6.45 3.15 -13.00
CA ILE A 227 5.71 3.05 -14.26
C ILE A 227 5.49 1.59 -14.71
N PRO A 228 6.54 0.74 -14.82
CA PRO A 228 6.35 -0.67 -15.11
C PRO A 228 5.42 -1.39 -14.15
N ILE A 229 5.59 -1.17 -12.83
CA ILE A 229 4.76 -1.83 -11.81
C ILE A 229 3.30 -1.46 -11.97
N LEU A 230 2.99 -0.20 -12.28
CA LEU A 230 1.62 0.23 -12.55
C LEU A 230 0.97 -0.58 -13.69
N PHE A 231 1.65 -0.71 -14.82
CA PHE A 231 1.08 -1.39 -15.98
C PHE A 231 1.06 -2.91 -15.85
N ILE A 232 2.02 -3.51 -15.15
CA ILE A 232 1.98 -4.94 -14.80
C ILE A 232 0.82 -5.20 -13.83
N SER A 233 0.67 -4.36 -12.80
CA SER A 233 -0.44 -4.48 -11.84
C SER A 233 -1.80 -4.32 -12.53
N ARG A 234 -1.91 -3.36 -13.46
CA ARG A 234 -3.11 -3.19 -14.29
C ARG A 234 -3.39 -4.42 -15.14
N ALA A 235 -2.38 -5.00 -15.78
CA ALA A 235 -2.55 -6.20 -16.60
C ALA A 235 -2.99 -7.40 -15.75
N LEU A 236 -2.46 -7.55 -14.54
CA LEU A 236 -2.88 -8.56 -13.56
C LEU A 236 -4.34 -8.39 -13.11
N ALA A 237 -4.77 -7.15 -12.86
CA ALA A 237 -6.14 -6.86 -12.43
C ALA A 237 -7.20 -7.25 -13.48
N GLN A 238 -6.80 -7.34 -14.75
CA GLN A 238 -7.68 -7.66 -15.88
C GLN A 238 -7.75 -9.17 -16.17
N ILE A 239 -7.00 -9.99 -15.45
CA ILE A 239 -7.10 -11.45 -15.55
C ILE A 239 -8.48 -11.89 -15.04
N PRO A 240 -9.21 -12.76 -15.76
CA PRO A 240 -10.48 -13.30 -15.31
C PRO A 240 -10.37 -13.97 -13.93
N SER A 241 -11.45 -13.92 -13.15
CA SER A 241 -11.45 -14.48 -11.81
C SER A 241 -11.17 -15.99 -11.83
N CYS A 242 -10.20 -16.43 -11.03
CA CYS A 242 -9.86 -17.83 -10.86
C CYS A 242 -9.27 -18.09 -9.47
N LYS A 243 -9.49 -19.28 -8.91
CA LYS A 243 -9.00 -19.67 -7.57
C LYS A 243 -7.51 -20.03 -7.62
N ALA A 244 -6.65 -19.02 -7.76
CA ALA A 244 -5.23 -19.22 -8.01
C ALA A 244 -4.39 -19.26 -6.73
N TRP A 245 -4.72 -18.44 -5.72
CA TRP A 245 -3.83 -18.20 -4.58
C TRP A 245 -4.47 -18.43 -3.21
N GLY A 246 -3.74 -19.11 -2.34
CA GLY A 246 -4.00 -19.10 -0.89
C GLY A 246 -3.26 -17.95 -0.19
N VAL A 247 -2.84 -18.22 1.04
CA VAL A 247 -2.13 -17.28 1.91
C VAL A 247 -0.78 -16.84 1.32
N GLU A 248 -0.13 -17.72 0.55
CA GLU A 248 1.16 -17.46 -0.09
C GLU A 248 1.09 -16.31 -1.09
N GLY A 249 -0.02 -16.18 -1.80
CA GLY A 249 -0.25 -15.07 -2.75
C GLY A 249 -0.39 -13.73 -2.03
N LEU A 250 -1.12 -13.70 -0.91
CA LEU A 250 -1.26 -12.50 -0.08
C LEU A 250 0.08 -12.06 0.48
N HIS A 251 0.91 -12.99 0.95
CA HIS A 251 2.27 -12.69 1.41
C HIS A 251 3.16 -12.14 0.29
N ALA A 252 3.09 -12.74 -0.91
CA ALA A 252 3.86 -12.26 -2.05
C ALA A 252 3.45 -10.84 -2.46
N LEU A 253 2.14 -10.54 -2.49
CA LEU A 253 1.63 -9.20 -2.78
C LEU A 253 1.99 -8.19 -1.69
N ARG A 254 1.91 -8.59 -0.42
CA ARG A 254 2.37 -7.76 0.71
C ARG A 254 3.83 -7.36 0.56
N GLU A 255 4.69 -8.27 0.09
CA GLU A 255 6.10 -7.96 -0.15
C GLU A 255 6.28 -6.95 -1.30
N VAL A 256 5.48 -7.02 -2.36
CA VAL A 256 5.48 -5.98 -3.42
C VAL A 256 5.08 -4.61 -2.86
N LEU A 257 4.00 -4.55 -2.07
CA LEU A 257 3.50 -3.31 -1.46
C LEU A 257 4.54 -2.69 -0.51
N ARG A 258 5.21 -3.53 0.28
CA ARG A 258 6.16 -3.10 1.30
C ARG A 258 7.56 -2.84 0.77
N CYS A 259 8.08 -3.64 -0.16
CA CYS A 259 9.50 -3.55 -0.52
C CYS A 259 9.71 -2.85 -1.86
N THR A 260 8.79 -3.04 -2.82
CA THR A 260 8.95 -2.47 -4.17
C THR A 260 8.40 -1.05 -4.25
N MET A 261 7.29 -0.75 -3.56
CA MET A 261 6.50 0.46 -3.81
C MET A 261 6.71 1.59 -2.79
N ILE A 262 7.47 1.41 -1.70
CA ILE A 262 7.60 2.45 -0.65
C ILE A 262 8.10 3.80 -1.17
N THR A 263 9.06 3.80 -2.10
CA THR A 263 9.71 5.01 -2.63
C THR A 263 9.07 5.56 -3.89
N HIS A 264 8.00 4.92 -4.38
CA HIS A 264 7.30 5.36 -5.59
C HIS A 264 6.50 6.64 -5.34
N GLN A 265 6.29 7.43 -6.39
CA GLN A 265 5.44 8.62 -6.33
C GLN A 265 4.02 8.24 -5.89
N VAL A 266 3.46 9.01 -4.95
CA VAL A 266 2.16 8.75 -4.28
C VAL A 266 1.03 8.40 -5.26
N LEU A 267 0.87 9.16 -6.35
CA LEU A 267 -0.21 8.91 -7.33
C LEU A 267 -0.06 7.58 -8.08
N LEU A 268 1.16 7.26 -8.54
CA LEU A 268 1.44 6.01 -9.24
C LEU A 268 1.35 4.82 -8.30
N ARG A 269 1.83 5.00 -7.06
CA ARG A 269 1.71 4.00 -6.00
C ARG A 269 0.25 3.69 -5.70
N GLY A 270 -0.56 4.71 -5.41
CA GLY A 270 -1.99 4.55 -5.13
C GLY A 270 -2.72 3.81 -6.27
N ALA A 271 -2.49 4.23 -7.52
CA ALA A 271 -3.09 3.57 -8.68
C ALA A 271 -2.67 2.09 -8.82
N ALA A 272 -1.39 1.77 -8.61
CA ALA A 272 -0.91 0.40 -8.63
C ALA A 272 -1.50 -0.43 -7.46
N GLN A 273 -1.63 0.14 -6.26
CA GLN A 273 -2.29 -0.50 -5.13
C GLN A 273 -3.76 -0.84 -5.43
N CYS A 274 -4.49 0.04 -6.12
CA CYS A 274 -5.85 -0.25 -6.56
C CYS A 274 -5.91 -1.49 -7.45
N TYR A 275 -5.04 -1.58 -8.46
CA TYR A 275 -4.99 -2.74 -9.35
C TYR A 275 -4.53 -4.01 -8.64
N LEU A 276 -3.58 -3.93 -7.70
CA LEU A 276 -3.16 -5.10 -6.92
C LEU A 276 -4.26 -5.60 -5.99
N LEU A 277 -5.07 -4.72 -5.41
CA LEU A 277 -6.25 -5.13 -4.62
C LEU A 277 -7.31 -5.79 -5.50
N GLN A 278 -7.59 -5.25 -6.70
CA GLN A 278 -8.47 -5.92 -7.69
C GLN A 278 -7.93 -7.29 -8.10
N THR A 279 -6.62 -7.39 -8.33
CA THR A 279 -5.94 -8.66 -8.61
C THR A 279 -6.15 -9.65 -7.47
N THR A 280 -6.02 -9.19 -6.22
CA THR A 280 -6.27 -10.02 -5.02
C THR A 280 -7.69 -10.56 -5.02
N MET A 281 -8.69 -9.69 -5.19
CA MET A 281 -10.10 -10.09 -5.21
C MET A 281 -10.41 -11.10 -6.35
N ASN A 282 -9.78 -10.94 -7.51
CA ASN A 282 -10.01 -11.82 -8.66
C ASN A 282 -9.32 -13.19 -8.53
N LEU A 283 -8.14 -13.25 -7.89
CA LEU A 283 -7.25 -14.43 -7.93
C LEU A 283 -7.18 -15.22 -6.62
N THR A 284 -7.66 -14.66 -5.50
CA THR A 284 -7.63 -15.34 -4.20
C THR A 284 -8.65 -16.49 -4.13
N ASP A 285 -8.16 -17.65 -3.72
CA ASP A 285 -8.96 -18.80 -3.32
C ASP A 285 -9.41 -18.63 -1.86
N VAL A 286 -10.64 -18.14 -1.71
CA VAL A 286 -11.25 -17.78 -0.42
C VAL A 286 -11.31 -18.97 0.55
N GLU A 287 -11.43 -20.20 0.05
CA GLU A 287 -11.47 -21.41 0.87
C GLU A 287 -10.15 -21.70 1.59
N LYS A 288 -9.03 -21.15 1.08
CA LYS A 288 -7.69 -21.33 1.64
C LYS A 288 -7.28 -20.20 2.56
N VAL A 289 -8.06 -19.12 2.65
CA VAL A 289 -7.69 -17.89 3.34
C VAL A 289 -8.74 -17.54 4.40
N SER A 290 -8.27 -17.06 5.54
CA SER A 290 -9.11 -16.57 6.65
C SER A 290 -9.38 -15.07 6.55
N LEU A 291 -10.44 -14.61 7.21
CA LEU A 291 -10.73 -13.18 7.32
C LEU A 291 -9.63 -12.40 8.04
N SER A 292 -8.89 -13.04 8.96
CA SER A 292 -7.75 -12.44 9.64
C SER A 292 -6.55 -12.21 8.71
N GLU A 293 -6.26 -13.15 7.81
CA GLU A 293 -5.24 -12.98 6.78
C GLU A 293 -5.60 -11.87 5.78
N ILE A 294 -6.89 -11.78 5.40
CA ILE A 294 -7.38 -10.69 4.53
C ILE A 294 -7.28 -9.34 5.24
N SER A 295 -7.75 -9.20 6.48
CA SER A 295 -7.68 -7.92 7.18
C SER A 295 -6.24 -7.47 7.39
N ASN A 296 -5.34 -8.41 7.71
CA ASN A 296 -3.91 -8.12 7.81
C ASN A 296 -3.35 -7.65 6.47
N PHE A 297 -3.72 -8.27 5.36
CA PHE A 297 -3.30 -7.83 4.03
C PHE A 297 -3.79 -6.41 3.70
N LEU A 298 -5.05 -6.09 4.02
CA LEU A 298 -5.65 -4.78 3.76
C LEU A 298 -4.92 -3.63 4.47
N THR A 299 -4.28 -3.88 5.63
CA THR A 299 -3.47 -2.84 6.31
C THR A 299 -2.26 -2.35 5.50
N PHE A 300 -1.78 -3.14 4.54
CA PHE A 300 -0.67 -2.75 3.65
C PHE A 300 -1.13 -1.89 2.47
N VAL A 301 -2.44 -1.83 2.23
CA VAL A 301 -3.06 -0.96 1.23
C VAL A 301 -3.38 0.37 1.90
N ARG A 302 -2.77 1.45 1.41
CA ARG A 302 -2.85 2.75 2.09
C ARG A 302 -4.22 3.39 1.88
N ALA A 303 -4.96 3.59 2.96
CA ALA A 303 -6.32 4.15 2.93
C ALA A 303 -6.37 5.55 2.31
N GLU A 304 -5.37 6.39 2.56
CA GLU A 304 -5.29 7.76 2.01
C GLU A 304 -5.00 7.81 0.51
N GLU A 305 -4.44 6.74 -0.06
CA GLU A 305 -3.95 6.72 -1.44
C GLU A 305 -4.80 5.87 -2.38
N SER A 306 -5.39 4.78 -1.87
CA SER A 306 -6.06 3.77 -2.71
C SER A 306 -7.37 3.26 -2.12
N LEU A 307 -7.40 2.89 -0.83
CA LEU A 307 -8.56 2.25 -0.20
C LEU A 307 -9.33 3.25 0.70
N SER A 308 -9.83 4.33 0.10
CA SER A 308 -10.67 5.31 0.79
C SER A 308 -12.16 4.96 0.67
N ARG A 309 -12.94 5.18 1.73
CA ARG A 309 -14.39 4.97 1.73
C ARG A 309 -15.09 5.86 0.70
N GLY A 310 -16.10 5.31 0.03
CA GLY A 310 -16.85 6.01 -1.03
C GLY A 310 -16.20 5.94 -2.41
N THR A 311 -15.03 5.32 -2.55
CA THR A 311 -14.43 5.05 -3.85
C THR A 311 -15.03 3.80 -4.51
N LYS A 312 -14.86 3.67 -5.83
CA LYS A 312 -15.29 2.46 -6.57
C LYS A 312 -14.61 1.19 -6.03
N LEU A 313 -13.33 1.26 -5.70
CA LEU A 313 -12.56 0.13 -5.18
C LEU A 313 -13.09 -0.34 -3.83
N TRP A 314 -13.43 0.60 -2.93
CA TRP A 314 -14.08 0.28 -1.67
C TRP A 314 -15.39 -0.46 -1.88
N ASN A 315 -16.22 0.01 -2.81
CA ASN A 315 -17.48 -0.65 -3.15
C ASN A 315 -17.24 -2.07 -3.68
N GLU A 316 -16.31 -2.24 -4.63
CA GLU A 316 -15.91 -3.56 -5.17
C GLU A 316 -15.47 -4.53 -4.06
N LEU A 317 -14.70 -4.05 -3.07
CA LEU A 317 -14.29 -4.83 -1.91
C LEU A 317 -15.47 -5.23 -1.03
N CYS A 318 -16.41 -4.32 -0.75
CA CYS A 318 -17.64 -4.65 -0.02
C CYS A 318 -18.43 -5.76 -0.74
N GLU A 319 -18.62 -5.65 -2.06
CA GLU A 319 -19.35 -6.69 -2.80
C GLU A 319 -18.61 -8.04 -2.75
N TRP A 320 -17.29 -8.01 -2.87
CA TRP A 320 -16.47 -9.22 -2.84
C TRP A 320 -16.51 -9.91 -1.48
N LEU A 321 -16.42 -9.15 -0.38
CA LEU A 321 -16.56 -9.68 0.97
C LEU A 321 -17.96 -10.27 1.21
N HIS A 322 -19.02 -9.58 0.78
CA HIS A 322 -20.40 -10.05 0.89
C HIS A 322 -20.61 -11.37 0.13
N ARG A 323 -20.16 -11.44 -1.12
CA ARG A 323 -20.31 -12.63 -1.98
C ARG A 323 -19.58 -13.87 -1.42
N ASN A 324 -18.52 -13.67 -0.64
CA ASN A 324 -17.66 -14.76 -0.16
C ASN A 324 -17.76 -15.03 1.35
N ASP A 325 -18.65 -14.34 2.08
CA ASP A 325 -18.74 -14.38 3.55
C ASP A 325 -18.70 -15.80 4.14
N ARG A 326 -19.43 -16.75 3.53
CA ARG A 326 -19.53 -18.13 4.01
C ARG A 326 -18.41 -19.07 3.54
N ASN A 327 -17.58 -18.62 2.60
CA ASN A 327 -16.58 -19.46 1.93
C ASN A 327 -15.18 -19.33 2.55
N PHE A 328 -14.95 -18.31 3.39
CA PHE A 328 -13.66 -18.12 4.04
C PHE A 328 -13.29 -19.28 4.97
N ARG A 329 -11.99 -19.62 4.99
CA ARG A 329 -11.43 -20.58 5.93
C ARG A 329 -11.66 -20.07 7.35
N ARG A 330 -12.23 -20.92 8.22
CA ARG A 330 -12.39 -20.58 9.63
C ARG A 330 -11.04 -20.53 10.34
N ASP A 331 -10.87 -19.53 11.21
CA ASP A 331 -9.71 -19.47 12.09
C ASP A 331 -9.79 -20.57 13.16
N LYS A 332 -8.63 -21.17 13.47
CA LYS A 332 -8.53 -22.32 14.37
C LYS A 332 -9.05 -22.04 15.79
N ASP A 333 -9.07 -20.77 16.19
CA ASP A 333 -9.48 -20.31 17.52
C ASP A 333 -10.89 -19.70 17.55
N SER A 334 -11.66 -19.81 16.45
CA SER A 334 -13.00 -19.22 16.38
C SER A 334 -14.05 -20.08 17.08
N ALA A 335 -14.82 -19.47 17.99
CA ALA A 335 -16.00 -20.11 18.59
C ALA A 335 -17.02 -20.47 17.50
N PRO A 336 -17.83 -21.54 17.68
CA PRO A 336 -18.85 -21.92 16.70
C PRO A 336 -19.84 -20.76 16.51
N VAL A 337 -19.82 -20.15 15.33
CA VAL A 337 -20.76 -19.10 14.93
C VAL A 337 -22.15 -19.74 14.80
N SER A 338 -23.17 -19.12 15.40
CA SER A 338 -24.56 -19.53 15.18
C SER A 338 -24.90 -19.47 13.69
N LEU A 339 -25.73 -20.40 13.20
CA LEU A 339 -26.11 -20.50 11.78
C LEU A 339 -26.68 -19.19 11.19
N ASP A 340 -27.20 -18.30 12.04
CA ASP A 340 -27.85 -17.06 11.64
C ASP A 340 -26.89 -15.86 11.51
N LYS A 341 -25.67 -15.91 12.08
CA LYS A 341 -24.75 -14.75 12.08
C LYS A 341 -23.72 -14.84 10.95
N ARG A 342 -23.64 -13.80 10.12
CA ARG A 342 -22.62 -13.67 9.05
C ARG A 342 -21.21 -13.83 9.63
N ALA A 343 -20.34 -14.53 8.91
CA ALA A 343 -19.00 -14.85 9.39
C ALA A 343 -18.16 -13.59 9.58
N LEU A 344 -18.30 -12.63 8.67
CA LEU A 344 -17.67 -11.32 8.70
C LEU A 344 -18.12 -10.47 9.90
N SER A 345 -19.41 -10.46 10.20
CA SER A 345 -19.98 -9.77 11.37
C SER A 345 -19.49 -10.38 12.68
N ALA A 346 -19.42 -11.71 12.77
CA ALA A 346 -18.85 -12.39 13.94
C ALA A 346 -17.35 -12.11 14.09
N TYR A 347 -16.60 -12.11 12.98
CA TYR A 347 -15.18 -11.78 12.96
C TYR A 347 -14.91 -10.37 13.49
N VAL A 348 -15.61 -9.35 12.96
CA VAL A 348 -15.43 -7.96 13.39
C VAL A 348 -15.82 -7.75 14.84
N GLN A 349 -16.90 -8.38 15.32
CA GLN A 349 -17.24 -8.29 16.74
C GLN A 349 -16.12 -8.86 17.63
N ASN A 350 -15.60 -10.05 17.30
CA ASN A 350 -14.48 -10.63 18.04
C ASN A 350 -13.23 -9.74 17.97
N LEU A 351 -13.00 -9.07 16.85
CA LEU A 351 -11.85 -8.21 16.64
C LEU A 351 -11.94 -6.92 17.48
N VAL A 352 -13.11 -6.27 17.53
CA VAL A 352 -13.36 -5.13 18.41
C VAL A 352 -13.23 -5.55 19.88
N GLU A 353 -13.83 -6.67 20.27
CA GLU A 353 -13.74 -7.19 21.64
C GLU A 353 -12.30 -7.53 22.04
N ARG A 354 -11.51 -8.12 21.14
CA ARG A 354 -10.11 -8.44 21.37
C ARG A 354 -9.26 -7.18 21.53
N TYR A 355 -9.45 -6.18 20.68
CA TYR A 355 -8.73 -4.93 20.78
C TYR A 355 -9.02 -4.22 22.10
N MET A 356 -10.30 -4.15 22.50
CA MET A 356 -10.75 -3.46 23.71
C MET A 356 -10.41 -4.20 25.02
N LYS A 357 -10.00 -5.48 24.95
CA LYS A 357 -9.48 -6.21 26.11
C LYS A 357 -8.09 -5.68 26.46
N VAL A 358 -7.88 -5.42 27.75
CA VAL A 358 -6.58 -5.03 28.31
C VAL A 358 -6.21 -6.09 29.34
N SER A 359 -5.08 -6.76 29.12
CA SER A 359 -4.55 -7.74 30.07
C SER A 359 -3.99 -7.02 31.31
N LEU A 360 -3.91 -7.73 32.44
CA LEU A 360 -3.36 -7.15 33.68
C LEU A 360 -1.91 -6.65 33.49
N THR A 361 -1.13 -7.29 32.62
CA THR A 361 0.25 -6.92 32.27
C THR A 361 0.34 -5.70 31.35
N GLU A 362 -0.64 -5.48 30.46
CA GLU A 362 -0.68 -4.29 29.61
C GLU A 362 -1.16 -3.05 30.36
N GLY A 363 -1.97 -3.23 31.42
CA GLY A 363 -2.50 -2.12 32.22
C GLY A 363 -1.45 -1.27 32.92
N GLU A 364 -0.25 -1.82 33.15
CA GLU A 364 0.91 -1.15 33.76
C GLU A 364 1.89 -0.56 32.72
N SER A 365 1.64 -0.79 31.42
CA SER A 365 2.51 -0.29 30.36
C SER A 365 2.38 1.22 30.18
N ASN A 366 3.51 1.92 30.26
CA ASN A 366 3.59 3.35 29.95
C ASN A 366 3.63 3.64 28.43
N TYR A 367 3.62 2.62 27.57
CA TYR A 367 3.70 2.79 26.12
C TYR A 367 2.33 2.97 25.46
N MET A 368 2.32 3.69 24.34
CA MET A 368 1.13 3.87 23.52
C MET A 368 0.73 2.54 22.85
N PRO A 369 -0.58 2.21 22.78
CA PRO A 369 -1.07 1.07 21.98
C PRO A 369 -0.73 1.21 20.48
N ASP A 370 -0.69 0.08 19.77
CA ASP A 370 -0.35 0.05 18.35
C ASP A 370 -1.41 0.73 17.47
N TRP A 371 -0.97 1.76 16.75
CA TRP A 371 -1.79 2.52 15.79
C TRP A 371 -2.27 1.67 14.62
N PHE A 372 -1.49 0.67 14.18
CA PHE A 372 -1.86 -0.17 13.05
C PHE A 372 -3.00 -1.14 13.41
N GLU A 373 -3.02 -1.63 14.65
CA GLU A 373 -4.11 -2.45 15.16
C GLU A 373 -5.42 -1.65 15.21
N ALA A 374 -5.38 -0.42 15.73
CA ALA A 374 -6.54 0.48 15.75
C ALA A 374 -7.07 0.80 14.33
N GLN A 375 -6.16 1.04 13.38
CA GLN A 375 -6.48 1.28 11.97
C GLN A 375 -7.18 0.06 11.34
N LEU A 376 -6.67 -1.15 11.60
CA LEU A 376 -7.27 -2.39 11.11
C LEU A 376 -8.69 -2.57 11.65
N VAL A 377 -8.87 -2.41 12.98
CA VAL A 377 -10.17 -2.53 13.64
C VAL A 377 -11.17 -1.54 13.07
N ALA A 378 -10.78 -0.27 12.93
CA ALA A 378 -11.63 0.75 12.36
C ALA A 378 -12.01 0.44 10.91
N GLN A 379 -11.03 0.11 10.05
CA GLN A 379 -11.26 -0.20 8.64
C GLN A 379 -12.22 -1.37 8.47
N MET A 380 -12.02 -2.47 9.19
CA MET A 380 -12.90 -3.63 9.14
C MET A 380 -14.29 -3.34 9.67
N THR A 381 -14.41 -2.56 10.76
CA THR A 381 -15.72 -2.17 11.31
C THR A 381 -16.55 -1.37 10.31
N VAL A 382 -15.93 -0.41 9.62
CA VAL A 382 -16.60 0.41 8.61
C VAL A 382 -16.91 -0.40 7.35
N LEU A 383 -16.02 -1.29 6.91
CA LEU A 383 -16.27 -2.20 5.79
C LEU A 383 -17.51 -3.07 6.03
N VAL A 384 -17.63 -3.65 7.22
CA VAL A 384 -18.81 -4.46 7.57
C VAL A 384 -20.06 -3.61 7.65
N ALA A 385 -19.98 -2.43 8.25
CA ALA A 385 -21.11 -1.51 8.31
C ALA A 385 -21.65 -1.17 6.90
N ASP A 386 -20.76 -0.87 5.94
CA ASP A 386 -21.13 -0.58 4.56
C ASP A 386 -21.65 -1.82 3.80
N VAL A 387 -21.16 -3.03 4.11
CA VAL A 387 -21.68 -4.29 3.55
C VAL A 387 -23.09 -4.55 4.05
N GLU A 388 -23.32 -4.43 5.35
CA GLU A 388 -24.64 -4.65 5.95
C GLU A 388 -25.64 -3.58 5.47
N GLU A 389 -25.24 -2.30 5.37
CA GLU A 389 -26.10 -1.23 4.86
C GLU A 389 -26.58 -1.50 3.42
N LYS A 390 -25.70 -2.00 2.56
CA LYS A 390 -26.02 -2.23 1.13
C LYS A 390 -26.82 -3.49 0.86
N TYR A 391 -26.61 -4.55 1.64
CA TYR A 391 -27.10 -5.90 1.30
C TYR A 391 -28.08 -6.52 2.33
N ASN A 392 -28.42 -5.83 3.42
CA ASN A 392 -29.44 -6.30 4.37
C ASN A 392 -30.85 -5.75 4.09
N THR A 393 -30.99 -4.84 3.14
CA THR A 393 -32.26 -4.17 2.81
C THR A 393 -33.24 -5.03 2.01
N GLU A 394 -32.87 -6.24 1.57
CA GLU A 394 -33.72 -7.09 0.71
C GLU A 394 -34.36 -8.31 1.43
N GLY A 395 -34.20 -8.47 2.76
CA GLY A 395 -34.51 -9.74 3.45
C GLY A 395 -35.56 -9.74 4.57
N ASP A 396 -35.38 -8.94 5.63
CA ASP A 396 -36.13 -9.16 6.88
C ASP A 396 -36.74 -7.87 7.44
N SER A 397 -37.99 -7.62 7.07
CA SER A 397 -38.81 -6.53 7.61
C SER A 397 -39.50 -6.89 8.94
N SER A 398 -39.03 -7.92 9.68
CA SER A 398 -39.76 -8.42 10.86
C SER A 398 -38.95 -8.70 12.14
N SER A 399 -37.68 -8.31 12.23
CA SER A 399 -36.97 -8.32 13.52
C SER A 399 -36.08 -7.11 13.72
N GLY A 400 -36.53 -6.18 14.55
CA GLY A 400 -35.68 -5.27 15.35
C GLY A 400 -34.75 -4.35 14.57
N ASP A 401 -35.12 -3.09 14.55
CA ASP A 401 -34.37 -1.89 14.17
C ASP A 401 -33.11 -1.64 15.05
N GLU A 402 -32.35 -2.70 15.35
CA GLU A 402 -31.08 -2.61 16.08
C GLU A 402 -29.96 -2.36 15.07
N ASN A 403 -29.46 -1.13 15.04
CA ASN A 403 -28.25 -0.78 14.30
C ASN A 403 -27.11 -1.76 14.66
N LEU A 404 -26.80 -2.72 13.78
CA LEU A 404 -25.67 -3.66 13.93
C LEU A 404 -24.35 -2.93 14.19
N LEU A 405 -24.17 -1.77 13.56
CA LEU A 405 -23.04 -0.87 13.85
C LEU A 405 -23.03 -0.42 15.33
N GLY A 406 -24.18 -0.12 15.91
CA GLY A 406 -24.32 0.19 17.34
C GLY A 406 -23.91 -0.99 18.24
N GLN A 407 -24.19 -2.24 17.81
CA GLN A 407 -23.74 -3.44 18.53
C GLN A 407 -22.21 -3.59 18.45
N PHE A 408 -21.60 -3.41 17.27
CA PHE A 408 -20.13 -3.44 17.13
C PHE A 408 -19.44 -2.33 17.93
N LEU A 409 -20.05 -1.14 17.98
CA LEU A 409 -19.51 0.00 18.72
C LEU A 409 -19.77 -0.08 20.23
N TYR A 410 -20.61 -1.01 20.72
CA TYR A 410 -20.97 -1.07 22.13
C TYR A 410 -19.78 -1.16 23.09
N PRO A 411 -18.76 -2.02 22.89
CA PRO A 411 -17.59 -2.08 23.78
C PRO A 411 -16.80 -0.76 23.85
N LEU A 412 -16.74 -0.05 22.71
CA LEU A 412 -16.12 1.27 22.62
C LEU A 412 -16.96 2.32 23.37
N LEU A 413 -18.26 2.40 23.07
CA LEU A 413 -19.16 3.38 23.69
C LEU A 413 -19.28 3.19 25.21
N ASP A 414 -19.32 1.95 25.68
CA ASP A 414 -19.28 1.63 27.12
C ASP A 414 -17.98 2.14 27.76
N SER A 415 -16.83 1.94 27.10
CA SER A 415 -15.54 2.43 27.60
C SER A 415 -15.47 3.97 27.59
N LEU A 416 -15.98 4.63 26.54
CA LEU A 416 -16.02 6.10 26.43
C LEU A 416 -16.91 6.75 27.50
N ARG A 417 -18.08 6.17 27.79
CA ARG A 417 -18.98 6.65 28.86
C ARG A 417 -18.35 6.53 30.25
N LYS A 418 -17.39 5.63 30.41
CA LYS A 418 -16.72 5.30 31.67
C LYS A 418 -15.43 6.10 31.92
N LEU A 419 -14.98 6.93 30.97
CA LEU A 419 -13.71 7.67 31.05
C LEU A 419 -13.57 8.53 32.32
N ASN A 420 -14.66 9.16 32.78
CA ASN A 420 -14.62 10.03 33.97
C ASN A 420 -15.28 9.41 35.20
N THR A 421 -16.09 8.37 35.03
CA THR A 421 -16.88 7.78 36.12
C THR A 421 -16.20 6.58 36.78
N HIS A 422 -15.24 5.94 36.11
CA HIS A 422 -14.45 4.84 36.69
C HIS A 422 -13.04 5.30 37.05
N ALA A 423 -12.82 5.57 38.34
CA ALA A 423 -11.50 5.93 38.89
C ALA A 423 -10.40 4.89 38.62
N TYR A 424 -10.76 3.63 38.31
CA TYR A 424 -9.83 2.52 38.06
C TYR A 424 -9.75 2.11 36.57
N LEU A 425 -10.23 2.93 35.63
CA LEU A 425 -10.07 2.60 34.20
C LEU A 425 -8.58 2.71 33.82
N PRO A 426 -7.94 1.64 33.32
CA PRO A 426 -6.54 1.71 32.91
C PRO A 426 -6.34 2.74 31.79
N VAL A 427 -5.27 3.54 31.88
CA VAL A 427 -4.94 4.57 30.87
C VAL A 427 -4.83 3.96 29.47
N VAL A 428 -4.23 2.77 29.37
CA VAL A 428 -4.13 2.01 28.11
C VAL A 428 -5.50 1.70 27.51
N LYS A 429 -6.52 1.42 28.33
CA LYS A 429 -7.88 1.19 27.83
C LYS A 429 -8.53 2.48 27.31
N ALA A 430 -8.29 3.60 27.97
CA ALA A 430 -8.72 4.90 27.49
C ALA A 430 -8.01 5.28 26.18
N ASP A 431 -6.71 5.08 26.09
CA ASP A 431 -5.91 5.35 24.88
C ASP A 431 -6.38 4.48 23.70
N LYS A 432 -6.58 3.16 23.90
CA LYS A 432 -7.18 2.28 22.88
C LYS A 432 -8.56 2.77 22.43
N SER A 433 -9.41 3.18 23.37
CA SER A 433 -10.75 3.70 23.06
C SER A 433 -10.68 4.95 22.18
N LEU A 434 -9.79 5.89 22.53
CA LEU A 434 -9.62 7.14 21.79
C LEU A 434 -8.94 6.93 20.43
N GLN A 435 -7.97 6.02 20.32
CA GLN A 435 -7.36 5.64 19.04
C GLN A 435 -8.39 5.03 18.09
N LEU A 436 -9.20 4.08 18.56
CA LEU A 436 -10.23 3.45 17.74
C LEU A 436 -11.29 4.47 17.31
N LEU A 437 -11.71 5.36 18.22
CA LEU A 437 -12.61 6.46 17.90
C LEU A 437 -12.04 7.34 16.78
N LEU A 438 -10.79 7.80 16.92
CA LEU A 438 -10.11 8.62 15.91
C LEU A 438 -10.10 7.91 14.54
N LYS A 439 -9.66 6.65 14.50
CA LYS A 439 -9.54 5.89 13.25
C LYS A 439 -10.89 5.60 12.59
N LEU A 440 -11.94 5.35 13.37
CA LEU A 440 -13.31 5.22 12.85
C LEU A 440 -13.78 6.52 12.20
N LEU A 441 -13.56 7.66 12.87
CA LEU A 441 -13.96 8.97 12.36
C LEU A 441 -13.18 9.34 11.09
N GLU A 442 -11.86 9.15 11.07
CA GLU A 442 -11.01 9.39 9.90
C GLU A 442 -11.51 8.58 8.69
N THR A 443 -11.73 7.28 8.87
CA THR A 443 -12.18 6.36 7.81
C THR A 443 -13.56 6.76 7.27
N CYS A 444 -14.49 7.15 8.15
CA CYS A 444 -15.84 7.55 7.74
C CYS A 444 -15.89 8.94 7.08
N SER A 445 -14.99 9.86 7.46
CA SER A 445 -14.98 11.25 6.97
C SER A 445 -14.27 11.46 5.62
N SER A 446 -13.68 10.40 5.05
CA SER A 446 -12.93 10.43 3.79
C SER A 446 -13.81 10.58 2.53
N LYS A 447 -15.13 10.76 2.68
CA LYS A 447 -16.08 10.87 1.56
C LYS A 447 -15.71 12.08 0.68
N CYS A 448 -15.42 11.81 -0.59
CA CYS A 448 -15.28 12.84 -1.63
C CYS A 448 -16.61 13.61 -1.71
N LEU A 449 -16.55 14.94 -1.72
CA LEU A 449 -17.65 15.92 -1.62
C LEU A 449 -18.74 15.84 -2.72
N MET A 450 -18.82 14.77 -3.50
CA MET A 450 -19.58 14.71 -4.75
C MET A 450 -20.92 13.95 -4.65
N ASP A 451 -21.17 13.15 -3.62
CA ASP A 451 -22.44 12.40 -3.49
C ASP A 451 -23.31 12.89 -2.33
N LYS A 452 -24.45 13.51 -2.68
CA LYS A 452 -25.53 13.99 -1.79
C LYS A 452 -26.37 12.85 -1.18
N THR A 453 -25.84 11.64 -1.05
CA THR A 453 -26.52 10.53 -0.38
C THR A 453 -26.32 10.64 1.13
N GLU A 454 -27.42 10.58 1.89
CA GLU A 454 -27.39 10.49 3.34
C GLU A 454 -26.56 9.27 3.77
N ASP A 455 -25.46 9.52 4.45
CA ASP A 455 -24.54 8.47 4.91
C ASP A 455 -25.04 7.93 6.25
N ARG A 456 -25.80 6.83 6.22
CA ARG A 456 -26.42 6.28 7.44
C ARG A 456 -25.36 5.80 8.44
N VAL A 457 -24.28 5.18 7.96
CA VAL A 457 -23.16 4.72 8.80
C VAL A 457 -22.48 5.89 9.50
N LEU A 458 -22.18 6.98 8.77
CA LEU A 458 -21.63 8.19 9.38
C LEU A 458 -22.62 8.82 10.38
N ASN A 459 -23.91 8.89 10.05
CA ASN A 459 -24.93 9.46 10.93
C ASN A 459 -25.08 8.64 12.23
N VAL A 460 -25.07 7.30 12.15
CA VAL A 460 -25.13 6.41 13.32
C VAL A 460 -23.86 6.57 14.17
N LEU A 461 -22.68 6.66 13.54
CA LEU A 461 -21.42 6.90 14.23
C LEU A 461 -21.44 8.26 14.93
N GLN A 462 -21.83 9.33 14.24
CA GLN A 462 -21.96 10.67 14.79
C GLN A 462 -22.91 10.67 16.00
N LYS A 463 -24.13 10.13 15.85
CA LYS A 463 -25.10 10.02 16.96
C LYS A 463 -24.54 9.25 18.16
N SER A 464 -23.77 8.19 17.89
CA SER A 464 -23.14 7.37 18.94
C SER A 464 -22.05 8.15 19.67
N VAL A 465 -21.18 8.85 18.94
CA VAL A 465 -20.11 9.70 19.49
C VAL A 465 -20.70 10.86 20.28
N MET A 466 -21.76 11.50 19.78
CA MET A 466 -22.46 12.58 20.46
C MET A 466 -22.93 12.20 21.87
N SER A 467 -23.22 10.92 22.12
CA SER A 467 -23.60 10.43 23.45
C SER A 467 -22.46 10.39 24.48
N SER A 468 -21.21 10.60 24.04
CA SER A 468 -20.02 10.51 24.90
C SER A 468 -19.06 11.70 24.75
N VAL A 469 -19.45 12.77 24.04
CA VAL A 469 -18.59 13.93 23.77
C VAL A 469 -18.15 14.61 25.06
N GLU A 470 -19.05 14.86 26.01
CA GLU A 470 -18.70 15.55 27.26
C GLU A 470 -17.65 14.78 28.08
N GLN A 471 -17.79 13.45 28.16
CA GLN A 471 -16.86 12.58 28.87
C GLN A 471 -15.47 12.61 28.21
N VAL A 472 -15.43 12.58 26.88
CA VAL A 472 -14.17 12.68 26.13
C VAL A 472 -13.53 14.04 26.33
N LEU A 473 -14.28 15.14 26.23
CA LEU A 473 -13.78 16.51 26.42
C LEU A 473 -13.18 16.70 27.82
N GLU A 474 -13.87 16.25 28.87
CA GLU A 474 -13.37 16.41 30.24
C GLU A 474 -12.15 15.49 30.50
N TYR A 475 -12.14 14.28 29.94
CA TYR A 475 -10.98 13.38 30.04
C TYR A 475 -9.74 13.97 29.34
N THR A 476 -9.87 14.41 28.09
CA THR A 476 -8.75 15.01 27.34
C THR A 476 -8.27 16.30 27.98
N PHE A 477 -9.18 17.13 28.51
CA PHE A 477 -8.84 18.34 29.26
C PHE A 477 -7.97 18.01 30.48
N ARG A 478 -8.41 17.06 31.32
CA ARG A 478 -7.69 16.66 32.54
C ARG A 478 -6.29 16.14 32.21
N ARG A 479 -6.18 15.29 31.18
CA ARG A 479 -4.89 14.74 30.73
C ARG A 479 -3.96 15.83 30.21
N LEU A 480 -4.41 16.67 29.26
CA LEU A 480 -3.59 17.70 28.62
C LEU A 480 -3.11 18.79 29.59
N THR A 481 -3.85 19.05 30.66
CA THR A 481 -3.48 20.11 31.63
C THR A 481 -2.59 19.60 32.76
N SER A 482 -2.79 18.39 33.28
CA SER A 482 -2.19 18.02 34.58
C SER A 482 -1.47 16.67 34.64
N GLU A 483 -1.81 15.69 33.79
CA GLU A 483 -1.41 14.30 34.00
C GLU A 483 -0.30 13.79 33.06
N LEU A 484 0.07 14.53 32.01
CA LEU A 484 1.15 14.15 31.09
C LEU A 484 2.50 14.66 31.61
N GLN A 485 3.38 13.74 32.03
CA GLN A 485 4.61 14.07 32.77
C GLN A 485 5.86 13.38 32.23
N SER A 486 5.70 12.38 31.36
CA SER A 486 6.80 11.59 30.78
C SER A 486 6.98 11.86 29.28
N VAL A 487 8.15 11.51 28.73
CA VAL A 487 8.43 11.70 27.29
C VAL A 487 7.50 10.84 26.42
N SER A 488 7.12 9.64 26.88
CA SER A 488 6.16 8.76 26.19
C SER A 488 4.73 9.30 26.18
N ASP A 489 4.40 10.24 27.07
CA ASP A 489 3.10 10.91 27.10
C ASP A 489 2.91 11.92 25.97
N LEU A 490 3.96 12.31 25.25
CA LEU A 490 3.83 13.24 24.13
C LEU A 490 3.11 12.62 22.94
N ASP A 491 3.26 11.32 22.71
CA ASP A 491 2.43 10.61 21.72
C ASP A 491 0.94 10.64 22.14
N ARG A 492 0.64 10.62 23.45
CA ARG A 492 -0.72 10.76 24.00
C ARG A 492 -1.28 12.14 23.78
N CYS A 493 -0.45 13.18 23.97
CA CYS A 493 -0.81 14.55 23.60
C CYS A 493 -1.26 14.64 22.14
N HIS A 494 -0.47 14.08 21.21
CA HIS A 494 -0.81 14.05 19.80
C HIS A 494 -2.14 13.32 19.51
N LEU A 495 -2.36 12.15 20.13
CA LEU A 495 -3.62 11.42 20.02
C LEU A 495 -4.81 12.27 20.50
N TYR A 496 -4.72 12.86 21.69
CA TYR A 496 -5.82 13.62 22.28
C TYR A 496 -6.16 14.85 21.44
N LEU A 497 -5.16 15.60 20.98
CA LEU A 497 -5.38 16.74 20.09
C LEU A 497 -5.95 16.32 18.73
N ALA A 498 -5.53 15.18 18.17
CA ALA A 498 -6.09 14.66 16.92
C ALA A 498 -7.57 14.26 17.07
N VAL A 499 -7.93 13.58 18.17
CA VAL A 499 -9.33 13.28 18.51
C VAL A 499 -10.14 14.57 18.59
N MET A 500 -9.60 15.59 19.27
CA MET A 500 -10.24 16.89 19.41
C MET A 500 -10.45 17.60 18.07
N SER A 501 -9.46 17.61 17.18
CA SER A 501 -9.60 18.13 15.81
C SER A 501 -10.74 17.45 15.06
N MET A 502 -10.81 16.12 15.18
CA MET A 502 -11.83 15.34 14.49
C MET A 502 -13.23 15.55 15.08
N MET A 503 -13.34 15.71 16.39
CA MET A 503 -14.58 16.09 17.06
C MET A 503 -15.08 17.46 16.61
N VAL A 504 -14.20 18.46 16.56
CA VAL A 504 -14.58 19.80 16.10
C VAL A 504 -15.05 19.78 14.64
N LYS A 505 -14.36 19.05 13.77
CA LYS A 505 -14.75 18.85 12.36
C LYS A 505 -16.16 18.27 12.23
N ILE A 506 -16.51 17.29 13.05
CA ILE A 506 -17.86 16.68 13.01
C ILE A 506 -18.89 17.66 13.53
N LEU A 507 -18.59 18.33 14.64
CA LEU A 507 -19.48 19.27 15.30
C LEU A 507 -19.75 20.51 14.44
N SER A 508 -18.85 20.90 13.54
CA SER A 508 -19.09 21.98 12.59
C SER A 508 -20.03 21.57 11.44
N THR A 509 -20.14 20.28 11.11
CA THR A 509 -21.00 19.81 9.98
C THR A 509 -22.46 19.61 10.35
N ILE A 510 -22.76 19.41 11.62
CA ILE A 510 -24.12 19.23 12.13
C ILE A 510 -24.53 20.58 12.71
N ASP A 511 -25.41 21.38 12.08
CA ASP A 511 -25.85 22.72 12.56
C ASP A 511 -26.18 22.72 14.07
N TRP A 512 -25.18 23.05 14.90
CA TRP A 512 -25.17 22.67 16.31
C TRP A 512 -25.62 23.83 17.21
N LYS A 513 -26.83 23.73 17.76
CA LYS A 513 -27.40 24.69 18.75
C LYS A 513 -26.85 24.56 20.18
N LYS A 514 -25.79 23.79 20.44
CA LYS A 514 -25.18 23.55 21.77
C LYS A 514 -23.66 23.81 21.80
N GLY A 515 -23.18 24.86 21.13
CA GLY A 515 -21.73 25.19 21.04
C GLY A 515 -21.03 25.46 22.39
N SER A 516 -21.78 25.49 23.49
CA SER A 516 -21.29 25.79 24.84
C SER A 516 -20.18 24.86 25.35
N CYS A 517 -20.24 23.55 25.05
CA CYS A 517 -19.27 22.60 25.61
C CYS A 517 -17.89 22.70 24.93
N ILE A 518 -17.85 22.94 23.62
CA ILE A 518 -16.57 23.16 22.91
C ILE A 518 -15.99 24.53 23.26
N TRP A 519 -16.83 25.57 23.35
CA TRP A 519 -16.38 26.92 23.74
C TRP A 519 -15.83 26.94 25.16
N SER A 520 -16.50 26.28 26.10
CA SER A 520 -15.98 26.13 27.47
C SER A 520 -14.68 25.32 27.48
N TYR A 521 -14.63 24.18 26.77
CA TYR A 521 -13.40 23.40 26.63
C TYR A 521 -12.23 24.23 26.07
N ILE A 522 -12.42 24.94 24.95
CA ILE A 522 -11.38 25.78 24.33
C ILE A 522 -10.98 26.91 25.29
N SER A 523 -11.94 27.56 25.96
CA SER A 523 -11.65 28.62 26.93
C SER A 523 -10.79 28.11 28.09
N SER A 524 -11.22 27.01 28.71
CA SER A 524 -10.54 26.38 29.83
C SER A 524 -9.16 25.85 29.44
N LEU A 525 -9.04 25.19 28.28
CA LEU A 525 -7.77 24.67 27.78
C LEU A 525 -6.78 25.81 27.48
N THR A 526 -7.27 26.89 26.87
CA THR A 526 -6.44 28.07 26.57
C THR A 526 -5.93 28.69 27.88
N GLN A 527 -6.81 28.93 28.85
CA GLN A 527 -6.44 29.54 30.12
C GLN A 527 -5.44 28.67 30.90
N ALA A 528 -5.68 27.35 31.00
CA ALA A 528 -4.77 26.43 31.68
C ALA A 528 -3.42 26.35 30.96
N SER A 529 -3.41 26.24 29.64
CA SER A 529 -2.16 26.18 28.86
C SER A 529 -1.33 27.46 29.01
N LEU A 530 -1.97 28.64 29.03
CA LEU A 530 -1.28 29.91 29.27
C LEU A 530 -0.65 29.96 30.67
N GLN A 531 -1.33 29.45 31.70
CA GLN A 531 -0.76 29.36 33.06
C GLN A 531 0.51 28.48 33.08
N HIS A 532 0.50 27.34 32.39
CA HIS A 532 1.68 26.46 32.31
C HIS A 532 2.85 27.09 31.52
N LEU A 533 2.56 27.89 30.49
CA LEU A 533 3.58 28.62 29.74
C LEU A 533 4.21 29.79 30.53
N GLN A 534 3.44 30.39 31.45
CA GLN A 534 3.86 31.54 32.27
C GLN A 534 4.56 31.17 33.59
N ALA A 535 4.55 29.90 34.00
CA ALA A 535 5.12 29.47 35.28
C ALA A 535 6.66 29.65 35.36
N ALA A 536 7.15 30.30 36.44
CA ALA A 536 8.56 30.61 36.69
C ALA A 536 9.39 29.40 37.23
N SER A 537 10.71 29.44 37.03
CA SER A 537 11.65 28.32 37.20
C SER A 537 12.49 28.40 38.48
N ASP A 538 12.16 27.63 39.52
CA ASP A 538 12.94 27.65 40.77
C ASP A 538 13.46 26.26 41.24
N ASP A 539 13.16 25.15 40.56
CA ASP A 539 13.55 23.80 41.05
C ASP A 539 14.14 22.87 39.97
N GLN A 540 15.15 22.07 40.34
CA GLN A 540 15.94 21.23 39.41
C GLN A 540 15.26 19.89 39.03
N ASP A 541 14.61 19.18 39.97
CA ASP A 541 13.94 17.89 39.70
C ASP A 541 12.61 18.05 38.95
N LEU A 542 11.99 19.24 39.03
CA LEU A 542 10.78 19.61 38.30
C LEU A 542 11.06 20.05 36.84
N LYS A 543 12.32 20.06 36.38
CA LYS A 543 12.68 20.59 35.04
C LYS A 543 12.09 19.78 33.90
N LEU A 544 12.21 18.45 33.91
CA LEU A 544 11.74 17.60 32.81
C LEU A 544 10.21 17.61 32.72
N VAL A 545 9.52 17.41 33.86
CA VAL A 545 8.05 17.43 33.93
C VAL A 545 7.50 18.78 33.47
N ARG A 546 8.10 19.90 33.90
CA ARG A 546 7.70 21.23 33.44
C ARG A 546 8.01 21.46 31.95
N GLN A 547 9.11 20.95 31.41
CA GLN A 547 9.41 21.05 29.98
C GLN A 547 8.39 20.27 29.14
N ILE A 548 7.96 19.08 29.60
CA ILE A 548 6.92 18.30 28.95
C ILE A 548 5.57 19.04 29.03
N GLN A 549 5.21 19.59 30.19
CA GLN A 549 4.01 20.41 30.33
C GLN A 549 4.05 21.66 29.44
N LYS A 550 5.20 22.33 29.30
CA LYS A 550 5.37 23.43 28.34
C LYS A 550 5.17 22.97 26.90
N ALA A 551 5.69 21.81 26.53
CA ALA A 551 5.51 21.23 25.20
C ALA A 551 4.03 20.93 24.90
N VAL A 552 3.33 20.30 25.85
CA VAL A 552 1.89 19.99 25.76
C VAL A 552 1.04 21.25 25.72
N ALA A 553 1.34 22.24 26.57
CA ALA A 553 0.63 23.52 26.59
C ALA A 553 0.80 24.28 25.27
N MET A 554 2.00 24.33 24.70
CA MET A 554 2.24 24.96 23.40
C MET A 554 1.54 24.20 22.26
N ALA A 555 1.53 22.87 22.28
CA ALA A 555 0.78 22.07 21.30
C ALA A 555 -0.74 22.31 21.39
N SER A 556 -1.27 22.41 22.61
CA SER A 556 -2.69 22.67 22.87
C SER A 556 -3.10 24.07 22.38
N VAL A 557 -2.25 25.07 22.60
CA VAL A 557 -2.47 26.44 22.11
C VAL A 557 -2.38 26.51 20.59
N ALA A 558 -1.39 25.86 19.98
CA ALA A 558 -1.27 25.77 18.52
C ALA A 558 -2.51 25.12 17.90
N TRP A 559 -3.02 24.06 18.51
CA TRP A 559 -4.27 23.42 18.11
C TRP A 559 -5.48 24.37 18.20
N VAL A 560 -5.59 25.19 19.25
CA VAL A 560 -6.65 26.22 19.36
C VAL A 560 -6.53 27.25 18.22
N CYS A 561 -5.30 27.69 17.90
CA CYS A 561 -5.03 28.60 16.79
C CYS A 561 -5.46 28.03 15.44
N GLU A 562 -5.07 26.79 15.12
CA GLU A 562 -5.45 26.09 13.89
C GLU A 562 -6.96 25.85 13.79
N THR A 563 -7.58 25.42 14.89
CA THR A 563 -9.01 25.16 14.93
C THR A 563 -9.81 26.45 14.69
N THR A 564 -9.35 27.57 15.26
CA THR A 564 -9.97 28.87 15.10
C THR A 564 -9.81 29.44 13.68
N SER A 565 -8.72 29.10 12.98
CA SER A 565 -8.51 29.53 11.60
C SER A 565 -9.26 28.66 10.59
N LEU A 566 -9.32 27.34 10.81
CA LEU A 566 -9.98 26.39 9.91
C LEU A 566 -11.51 26.45 9.98
N TYR A 567 -12.10 26.79 11.13
CA TYR A 567 -13.55 26.80 11.34
C TYR A 567 -14.06 28.18 11.81
N PRO A 568 -14.06 29.21 10.93
CA PRO A 568 -14.53 30.56 11.29
C PRO A 568 -16.01 30.61 11.66
N GLU A 569 -16.80 29.65 11.17
CA GLU A 569 -18.24 29.49 11.44
C GLU A 569 -18.55 29.28 12.93
N LEU A 570 -17.61 28.71 13.69
CA LEU A 570 -17.77 28.48 15.14
C LEU A 570 -17.64 29.76 15.98
N GLN A 571 -17.37 30.91 15.35
CA GLN A 571 -17.21 32.24 15.99
C GLN A 571 -16.26 32.25 17.20
N LEU A 572 -15.28 31.34 17.24
CA LEU A 572 -14.31 31.19 18.32
C LEU A 572 -13.47 32.46 18.56
N ASN A 573 -13.32 33.32 17.54
CA ASN A 573 -12.64 34.61 17.65
C ASN A 573 -13.32 35.59 18.65
N SER A 574 -14.59 35.36 18.98
CA SER A 574 -15.32 36.19 19.94
C SER A 574 -14.98 35.88 21.41
N LEU A 575 -14.41 34.69 21.69
CA LEU A 575 -14.06 34.25 23.04
C LEU A 575 -12.96 35.13 23.65
N ASP A 576 -13.16 35.52 24.91
CA ASP A 576 -12.18 36.28 25.68
C ASP A 576 -10.86 35.51 25.88
N ALA A 577 -10.94 34.18 26.01
CA ALA A 577 -9.78 33.31 26.08
C ALA A 577 -8.90 33.40 24.82
N VAL A 578 -9.51 33.45 23.63
CA VAL A 578 -8.79 33.57 22.35
C VAL A 578 -8.20 34.97 22.19
N LYS A 579 -8.89 36.02 22.64
CA LYS A 579 -8.34 37.39 22.68
C LYS A 579 -7.14 37.49 23.62
N THR A 580 -7.22 36.86 24.79
CA THR A 580 -6.12 36.77 25.76
C THR A 580 -4.95 35.99 25.20
N LEU A 581 -5.22 34.93 24.44
CA LEU A 581 -4.20 34.18 23.72
C LEU A 581 -3.48 35.04 22.67
N VAL A 582 -4.21 35.78 21.82
CA VAL A 582 -3.60 36.69 20.84
C VAL A 582 -2.71 37.72 21.53
N ARG A 583 -3.19 38.33 22.64
CA ARG A 583 -2.40 39.27 23.43
C ARG A 583 -1.12 38.64 24.00
N PHE A 584 -1.21 37.41 24.51
CA PHE A 584 -0.05 36.66 24.98
C PHE A 584 0.94 36.40 23.84
N ILE A 585 0.47 35.93 22.68
CA ILE A 585 1.34 35.68 21.52
C ILE A 585 2.03 36.97 21.05
N SER A 586 1.35 38.11 21.07
CA SER A 586 1.95 39.40 20.68
C SER A 586 3.00 39.94 21.66
N THR A 587 3.05 39.43 22.90
CA THR A 587 3.92 39.96 23.97
C THR A 587 4.96 38.97 24.45
N ALA A 588 4.80 37.67 24.16
CA ALA A 588 5.68 36.62 24.63
C ALA A 588 6.97 36.51 23.79
N PRO A 589 8.11 36.17 24.41
CA PRO A 589 9.34 35.89 23.69
C PRO A 589 9.26 34.52 22.99
N PHE A 590 8.87 34.51 21.72
CA PHE A 590 9.03 33.34 20.84
C PHE A 590 10.52 33.18 20.44
N ASN A 591 10.97 31.96 20.12
CA ASN A 591 12.38 31.51 19.98
C ASN A 591 13.00 30.82 21.21
N GLN A 592 12.20 30.51 22.23
CA GLN A 592 12.66 29.62 23.29
C GLN A 592 12.69 28.18 22.78
N THR A 593 13.79 27.47 23.04
CA THR A 593 13.90 26.03 22.77
C THR A 593 13.77 25.26 24.08
N LEU A 594 13.32 24.00 23.98
CA LEU A 594 13.33 23.09 25.13
C LEU A 594 14.77 22.68 25.42
N GLU A 595 15.24 22.91 26.66
CA GLU A 595 16.60 22.50 27.05
C GLU A 595 16.70 20.97 27.04
N LYS A 596 17.85 20.44 26.66
CA LYS A 596 18.07 18.98 26.70
C LYS A 596 18.16 18.53 28.17
N PRO A 597 17.38 17.53 28.61
CA PRO A 597 17.47 17.04 29.99
C PRO A 597 18.86 16.43 30.26
N LEU A 598 19.49 16.86 31.36
CA LEU A 598 20.76 16.34 31.88
C LEU A 598 20.47 15.20 32.85
N TRP A 599 20.99 13.99 32.61
CA TRP A 599 20.97 12.90 33.59
C TRP A 599 22.39 12.73 34.16
N SER A 600 22.52 12.64 35.48
CA SER A 600 23.78 12.34 36.16
C SER A 600 24.14 10.85 36.00
N GLU A 601 25.39 10.55 35.69
CA GLU A 601 25.90 9.18 35.42
C GLU A 601 25.94 8.24 36.65
N GLN A 602 25.37 8.60 37.79
CA GLN A 602 25.57 7.87 39.05
C GLN A 602 24.51 6.80 39.39
N ASP A 603 23.37 6.74 38.69
CA ASP A 603 22.36 5.69 38.89
C ASP A 603 22.49 4.54 37.88
N THR A 604 23.71 4.00 37.73
CA THR A 604 23.95 2.75 36.99
C THR A 604 23.76 1.54 37.90
N GLY A 605 22.51 1.33 38.31
CA GLY A 605 22.11 0.24 39.19
C GLY A 605 21.19 -0.80 38.55
N PHE A 606 20.64 -0.61 37.36
CA PHE A 606 19.91 -1.65 36.61
C PHE A 606 20.03 -1.37 35.11
N LEU A 607 20.56 -2.34 34.37
CA LEU A 607 20.67 -2.32 32.91
C LEU A 607 19.28 -2.39 32.26
N GLU A 608 18.61 -1.25 32.13
CA GLU A 608 17.60 -1.02 31.08
C GLU A 608 17.90 0.31 30.37
N THR A 609 18.71 0.20 29.32
CA THR A 609 18.69 0.96 28.05
C THR A 609 18.48 2.48 28.07
N GLY A 610 19.44 3.21 27.49
CA GLY A 610 19.33 4.60 27.06
C GLY A 610 18.32 4.87 25.91
N SER A 611 17.08 4.37 26.04
CA SER A 611 15.98 4.52 25.07
C SER A 611 15.10 5.76 25.31
N SER A 612 15.11 6.35 26.52
CA SER A 612 14.21 7.46 26.87
C SER A 612 14.53 8.82 26.23
N ILE A 613 15.77 9.02 25.74
CA ILE A 613 16.22 10.28 25.09
C ILE A 613 16.05 10.23 23.56
N GLN A 614 15.75 9.05 22.99
CA GLN A 614 15.59 8.88 21.55
C GLN A 614 14.26 9.53 21.09
N GLY A 615 14.32 10.81 20.70
CA GLY A 615 13.15 11.56 20.26
C GLY A 615 13.08 13.01 20.76
N TRP A 616 13.92 13.43 21.71
CA TRP A 616 13.90 14.81 22.22
C TRP A 616 14.09 15.86 21.11
N GLY A 617 14.91 15.57 20.10
CA GLY A 617 15.06 16.45 18.93
C GLY A 617 13.77 16.64 18.15
N LYS A 618 12.96 15.57 18.00
CA LYS A 618 11.62 15.65 17.37
C LYS A 618 10.68 16.50 18.21
N ILE A 619 10.73 16.37 19.54
CA ILE A 619 9.90 17.11 20.48
C ILE A 619 10.25 18.60 20.48
N ALA A 620 11.54 18.94 20.57
CA ALA A 620 12.00 20.32 20.49
C ALA A 620 11.65 20.97 19.13
N ALA A 621 11.81 20.23 18.02
CA ALA A 621 11.40 20.69 16.71
C ALA A 621 9.88 20.92 16.61
N GLN A 622 9.07 19.99 17.14
CA GLN A 622 7.61 20.12 17.17
C GLN A 622 7.17 21.32 18.02
N PHE A 623 7.84 21.56 19.16
CA PHE A 623 7.57 22.72 20.01
C PHE A 623 7.81 24.05 19.28
N VAL A 624 8.92 24.16 18.55
CA VAL A 624 9.22 25.33 17.71
C VAL A 624 8.21 25.44 16.56
N CYS A 625 7.82 24.32 15.94
CA CYS A 625 6.78 24.32 14.91
C CYS A 625 5.43 24.85 15.46
N ASN A 626 5.02 24.40 16.65
CA ASN A 626 3.82 24.88 17.33
C ASN A 626 3.89 26.36 17.67
N GLN A 627 5.06 26.86 18.09
CA GLN A 627 5.29 28.31 18.27
C GLN A 627 5.03 29.09 16.98
N TRP A 628 5.55 28.63 15.84
CA TRP A 628 5.33 29.28 14.53
C TRP A 628 3.87 29.27 14.10
N ILE A 629 3.13 28.18 14.37
CA ILE A 629 1.68 28.11 14.11
C ILE A 629 0.93 29.20 14.89
N CYS A 630 1.24 29.38 16.18
CA CYS A 630 0.65 30.43 17.00
C CYS A 630 0.97 31.84 16.48
N ILE A 631 2.23 32.08 16.11
CA ILE A 631 2.69 33.35 15.53
C ILE A 631 1.95 33.65 14.22
N HIS A 632 1.87 32.67 13.32
CA HIS A 632 1.17 32.81 12.04
C HIS A 632 -0.31 33.18 12.24
N PHE A 633 -0.97 32.54 13.21
CA PHE A 633 -2.34 32.87 13.59
C PHE A 633 -2.48 34.32 14.09
N ALA A 634 -1.59 34.77 14.98
CA ALA A 634 -1.61 36.14 15.49
C ALA A 634 -1.37 37.17 14.39
N PHE A 635 -0.40 36.94 13.48
CA PHE A 635 -0.15 37.81 12.33
C PHE A 635 -1.37 37.96 11.42
N ASN A 636 -1.98 36.84 11.03
CA ASN A 636 -3.18 36.86 10.18
C ASN A 636 -4.36 37.60 10.84
N LYS A 637 -4.41 37.62 12.18
CA LYS A 637 -5.43 38.37 12.94
C LYS A 637 -5.09 39.85 13.03
N CYS A 638 -3.83 40.22 13.25
CA CYS A 638 -3.39 41.62 13.24
C CYS A 638 -3.70 42.31 11.90
N ASP A 639 -3.52 41.64 10.76
CA ASP A 639 -3.89 42.20 9.45
C ASP A 639 -5.42 42.43 9.29
N GLN A 640 -6.25 41.60 9.93
CA GLN A 640 -7.71 41.79 9.98
C GLN A 640 -8.11 42.96 10.92
N PHE A 641 -7.33 43.25 11.96
CA PHE A 641 -7.55 44.40 12.85
C PHE A 641 -7.02 45.72 12.26
N ILE A 642 -5.94 45.70 11.47
CA ILE A 642 -5.41 46.90 10.79
C ILE A 642 -6.41 47.45 9.76
N THR A 643 -7.27 46.60 9.20
CA THR A 643 -8.37 47.01 8.30
C THR A 643 -9.63 47.48 9.02
N SER A 644 -9.73 47.34 10.34
CA SER A 644 -10.88 47.74 11.17
C SER A 644 -10.45 48.50 12.44
N SER A 645 -9.89 49.70 12.24
CA SER A 645 -9.67 50.77 13.24
C SER A 645 -9.15 50.36 14.64
N ASP A 646 -7.83 50.42 14.83
CA ASP A 646 -7.20 51.30 15.84
C ASP A 646 -5.67 51.30 15.67
N LYS A 647 -5.07 52.48 15.52
CA LYS A 647 -3.64 52.68 15.18
C LYS A 647 -2.68 52.65 16.38
N ASN A 648 -2.99 51.91 17.47
CA ASN A 648 -2.17 51.92 18.68
C ASN A 648 -1.87 50.52 19.25
N LEU A 649 -1.32 49.62 18.43
CA LEU A 649 -0.52 48.50 18.95
C LEU A 649 0.88 48.61 18.38
N ASP A 650 1.80 49.17 19.18
CA ASP A 650 3.23 49.03 18.94
C ASP A 650 3.60 47.55 19.05
N LEU A 651 3.80 46.91 17.89
CA LEU A 651 4.45 45.60 17.80
C LEU A 651 5.95 45.80 18.06
N SER A 652 6.38 45.62 19.31
CA SER A 652 7.79 45.38 19.62
C SER A 652 8.14 43.94 19.20
N LEU A 653 8.45 43.75 17.92
CA LEU A 653 9.16 42.54 17.47
C LEU A 653 10.59 42.61 18.05
N PRO A 654 11.03 41.64 18.86
CA PRO A 654 12.44 41.57 19.23
C PRO A 654 13.25 41.33 17.95
N VAL A 655 14.17 42.25 17.68
CA VAL A 655 15.15 42.15 16.60
C VAL A 655 15.95 40.86 16.78
N VAL A 656 16.01 40.07 15.71
CA VAL A 656 16.84 38.87 15.62
C VAL A 656 18.30 39.30 15.58
N GLU A 657 19.07 38.96 16.62
CA GLU A 657 20.52 38.75 16.53
C GLU A 657 20.83 37.25 16.52
#